data_AF-A0A1G2YMN6-F1
#
_entry.id   AF-A0A1G2YMN6-F1
#
_cell.length_a   1.000
_cell.length_b   1.000
_cell.length_c   1.000
_cell.angle_alpha   90.00
_cell.angle_beta   90.00
_cell.angle_gamma   90.00
#
_symmetry.space_group_name_H-M   'P 1'
#
loop_
_entity.id
_entity.type
_entity.pdbx_description
1 polymer ?
#
loop_
_entity_poly.entity_id
_entity_poly.type
_entity_poly.pdbx_seq_one_letter_code
_entity_poly.pdbx_strand_id
1 'polypeptide(L)'
;MKKRVMVFALVLLFGSNVFATSRAFTNAINTDWATAGNWTGGVVPFSGDDVVIRAAAVISASNAAKANILRVAWSAYGSIEVGSIVVNGTLTTYWDTRIAEGIGVNGTITVNAGATFDNRSSSSSGEFAIGMGGTGTLNVYGTVYTDSMDITNWSLPGTSTGTVNVFPGGVVVDAGRLTVGGAESWGGNGSLVIYPGGSFSCGDNWSNKLQSWIDRGAIRAAAGCRLVVTAHTADVGKTFTAVELPKKALSPNPTAGNTINSITPTLSWTAGSDAVSHEIYFGTNLSAVANAARRTGDINGDDQVNFKDILIMAGQWLTTPAVSGGSADITGVPKVDLADFVVMAIDWGKTGDGLFKGYLQNATYQPGTLVNNTTYYWRVDEMDSLGVVHKGDVWAFAYDSRDAVELLVDPDFQRGFNVGDPTPGAWVVQGTMQWDSTNGNPVWSLGQWNTSYSIVNAVPVQLPSGSVEFANATKRVVMGPINSSDADLIFMVDTRLETTVPGVSWPHLLTEQDLSSRTYFLSQLSGLDFHVEAILNSANLYDPGAVGQFLVYIIIQNRNTASSGYGKFYWFGIALYDNRYPNQYLSTTMYYQYDAGSGMMLCQMPQAGFASGKIHDGNWVVFDGNILPRVIEAFNYFKSTGGIPANSNMSDFCISGINMGWEVPIAHYRGEIQVRNLGLKAVLP
;
A
#
# COMPACT_ATOMS: atom_id res chain seq x y z
N MET A 1 47.71 37.45 -14.36
CA MET A 1 47.11 38.78 -14.09
C MET A 1 45.77 38.53 -13.38
N LYS A 2 45.73 38.52 -12.02
CA LYS A 2 44.97 39.47 -11.14
C LYS A 2 43.64 39.95 -11.76
N LYS A 3 42.44 39.93 -11.15
CA LYS A 3 41.89 39.68 -9.79
C LYS A 3 40.34 39.57 -9.93
N ARG A 4 39.69 38.80 -9.05
CA ARG A 4 38.33 38.91 -8.45
C ARG A 4 37.21 39.73 -9.13
N VAL A 5 35.98 39.18 -9.18
CA VAL A 5 34.72 39.73 -8.60
C VAL A 5 33.60 38.65 -8.55
N MET A 6 32.72 38.82 -7.56
CA MET A 6 31.55 38.11 -7.02
C MET A 6 30.32 37.81 -7.93
N VAL A 7 29.61 36.72 -7.55
CA VAL A 7 28.14 36.45 -7.45
C VAL A 7 27.28 36.34 -8.72
N PHE A 8 26.64 35.18 -8.93
CA PHE A 8 25.17 34.94 -8.78
C PHE A 8 24.85 33.44 -9.03
N ALA A 9 24.06 32.84 -8.14
CA ALA A 9 23.42 31.55 -8.36
C ALA A 9 22.36 31.71 -9.45
N LEU A 10 22.49 30.96 -10.54
CA LEU A 10 21.50 30.90 -11.61
C LEU A 10 20.73 29.58 -11.48
N VAL A 11 19.61 29.63 -10.77
CA VAL A 11 18.54 28.65 -10.90
C VAL A 11 17.79 29.00 -12.18
N LEU A 12 17.90 28.14 -13.19
CA LEU A 12 17.04 28.15 -14.38
C LEU A 12 16.10 26.96 -14.30
N LEU A 13 14.90 27.21 -13.78
CA LEU A 13 13.68 26.51 -14.19
C LEU A 13 13.36 26.94 -15.63
N PHE A 14 12.94 26.01 -16.49
CA PHE A 14 11.62 26.03 -17.15
C PHE A 14 11.49 24.84 -18.11
N GLY A 15 10.60 23.90 -17.77
CA GLY A 15 9.68 23.27 -18.71
C GLY A 15 8.32 23.91 -18.49
N SER A 16 7.71 24.40 -19.56
CA SER A 16 6.61 25.36 -19.61
C SER A 16 5.29 24.91 -18.94
N ASN A 17 4.88 25.66 -17.91
CA ASN A 17 3.54 26.23 -17.82
C ASN A 17 3.72 27.71 -17.46
N VAL A 18 3.11 28.60 -18.24
CA VAL A 18 3.25 30.06 -18.11
C VAL A 18 2.54 30.52 -16.83
N PHE A 19 3.28 30.88 -15.79
CA PHE A 19 2.74 31.56 -14.60
C PHE A 19 2.86 33.07 -14.78
N ALA A 20 1.73 33.76 -14.96
CA ALA A 20 1.69 35.18 -15.28
C ALA A 20 2.12 36.08 -14.11
N THR A 21 2.95 37.06 -14.43
CA THR A 21 3.30 38.23 -13.61
C THR A 21 2.16 39.27 -13.61
N SER A 22 1.98 39.96 -12.47
CA SER A 22 1.14 41.15 -12.20
C SER A 22 -0.39 40.99 -12.22
N ARG A 23 -1.06 40.86 -11.05
CA ARG A 23 -2.45 41.28 -10.75
C ARG A 23 -2.63 41.50 -9.22
N ALA A 24 -3.53 42.42 -8.82
CA ALA A 24 -3.91 42.80 -7.44
C ALA A 24 -5.43 42.54 -7.22
N PHE A 25 -5.91 42.26 -6.00
CA PHE A 25 -7.33 42.14 -5.65
C PHE A 25 -7.75 43.08 -4.50
N THR A 26 -9.01 43.54 -4.55
CA THR A 26 -9.66 44.49 -3.64
C THR A 26 -10.82 43.80 -2.90
N ASN A 27 -10.62 43.53 -1.60
CA ASN A 27 -11.60 43.19 -0.56
C ASN A 27 -13.00 42.73 -1.01
N ALA A 28 -13.24 41.40 -1.02
CA ALA A 28 -14.52 40.79 -0.62
C ALA A 28 -14.53 39.24 -0.66
N ILE A 29 -14.72 38.63 0.52
CA ILE A 29 -15.50 37.41 0.88
C ILE A 29 -15.19 36.07 0.16
N ASN A 30 -14.18 35.31 0.64
CA ASN A 30 -14.29 33.94 1.20
C ASN A 30 -12.90 33.39 1.64
N THR A 31 -12.87 32.43 2.56
CA THR A 31 -11.67 31.83 3.20
C THR A 31 -10.96 30.76 2.34
N ASP A 32 -11.21 30.74 1.03
CA ASP A 32 -10.78 29.66 0.12
C ASP A 32 -9.64 30.14 -0.80
N TRP A 33 -8.42 29.66 -0.56
CA TRP A 33 -7.23 30.09 -1.30
C TRP A 33 -6.89 29.11 -2.46
N ALA A 34 -7.83 28.23 -2.84
CA ALA A 34 -7.74 27.32 -3.99
C ALA A 34 -8.02 27.98 -5.35
N THR A 35 -8.70 29.12 -5.34
CA THR A 35 -9.10 29.80 -6.56
C THR A 35 -7.94 30.65 -7.06
N ALA A 36 -7.47 30.41 -8.29
CA ALA A 36 -6.33 31.13 -8.88
C ALA A 36 -6.47 32.67 -8.88
N GLY A 37 -7.69 33.21 -8.70
CA GLY A 37 -7.96 34.64 -8.55
C GLY A 37 -7.61 35.25 -7.18
N ASN A 38 -7.36 34.43 -6.16
CA ASN A 38 -7.09 34.89 -4.78
C ASN A 38 -5.58 35.05 -4.47
N TRP A 39 -4.71 34.51 -5.33
CA TRP A 39 -3.27 34.73 -5.28
C TRP A 39 -2.86 35.71 -6.36
N THR A 40 -2.54 36.90 -5.92
CA THR A 40 -2.29 38.05 -6.78
C THR A 40 -1.03 38.69 -6.23
N GLY A 41 0.04 38.72 -7.03
CA GLY A 41 1.43 38.82 -6.59
C GLY A 41 1.70 39.90 -5.54
N GLY A 42 2.17 39.47 -4.36
CA GLY A 42 2.63 40.35 -3.29
C GLY A 42 1.76 40.42 -2.04
N VAL A 43 0.57 39.78 -2.03
CA VAL A 43 -0.22 39.65 -0.80
C VAL A 43 0.18 38.36 -0.11
N VAL A 44 1.03 38.49 0.90
CA VAL A 44 1.28 37.44 1.88
C VAL A 44 0.16 37.43 2.91
N PRO A 45 -0.28 36.24 3.37
CA PRO A 45 -1.15 36.13 4.54
C PRO A 45 -0.68 37.05 5.67
N PHE A 46 -1.61 37.66 6.41
CA PHE A 46 -1.29 38.40 7.63
C PHE A 46 -1.89 37.75 8.89
N SER A 47 -1.54 38.25 10.07
CA SER A 47 -1.81 37.61 11.36
C SER A 47 -3.29 37.35 11.71
N GLY A 48 -4.25 37.90 10.96
CA GLY A 48 -5.68 37.71 11.19
C GLY A 48 -6.36 36.71 10.26
N ASP A 49 -5.63 36.11 9.30
CA ASP A 49 -6.21 35.27 8.25
C ASP A 49 -6.24 33.78 8.63
N ASP A 50 -7.40 33.14 8.55
CA ASP A 50 -7.49 31.67 8.50
C ASP A 50 -7.31 31.21 7.04
N VAL A 51 -6.25 30.43 6.79
CA VAL A 51 -5.78 30.06 5.45
C VAL A 51 -6.04 28.59 5.17
N VAL A 52 -6.55 28.28 3.97
CA VAL A 52 -6.75 26.91 3.48
C VAL A 52 -6.09 26.74 2.10
N ILE A 53 -5.10 25.86 1.99
CA ILE A 53 -4.36 25.54 0.78
C ILE A 53 -4.88 24.23 0.18
N ARG A 54 -5.42 24.27 -1.04
CA ARG A 54 -6.10 23.15 -1.73
C ARG A 54 -5.47 22.78 -3.07
N ALA A 55 -4.35 23.44 -3.39
CA ALA A 55 -3.51 23.23 -4.57
C ALA A 55 -2.07 23.66 -4.20
N ALA A 56 -1.18 23.84 -5.17
CA ALA A 56 0.19 24.28 -4.91
C ALA A 56 0.29 25.78 -4.61
N ALA A 57 1.03 26.13 -3.54
CA ALA A 57 1.35 27.49 -3.13
C ALA A 57 2.85 27.65 -2.84
N VAL A 58 3.38 28.87 -2.96
CA VAL A 58 4.79 29.17 -2.69
C VAL A 58 4.95 30.50 -1.97
N ILE A 59 5.71 30.52 -0.88
CA ILE A 59 6.23 31.74 -0.25
C ILE A 59 7.64 31.95 -0.77
N SER A 60 7.89 33.09 -1.43
CA SER A 60 9.21 33.42 -1.98
C SER A 60 10.22 33.78 -0.89
N ALA A 61 11.51 33.65 -1.20
CA ALA A 61 12.60 33.86 -0.25
C ALA A 61 12.67 35.27 0.36
N SER A 62 12.16 36.29 -0.34
CA SER A 62 12.12 37.68 0.12
C SER A 62 10.92 38.02 1.02
N ASN A 63 9.98 37.09 1.19
CA ASN A 63 8.67 37.38 1.77
C ASN A 63 8.51 36.77 3.16
N ALA A 64 7.83 37.49 4.05
CA ALA A 64 7.38 37.01 5.34
C ALA A 64 5.85 36.96 5.35
N ALA A 65 5.29 35.76 5.46
CA ALA A 65 3.85 35.51 5.56
C ALA A 65 3.44 35.15 6.98
N LYS A 66 2.19 35.44 7.31
CA LYS A 66 1.60 35.24 8.63
C LYS A 66 0.18 34.71 8.50
N ALA A 67 -0.22 33.68 9.22
CA ALA A 67 -1.61 33.23 9.22
C ALA A 67 -2.10 33.07 10.65
N ASN A 68 -3.36 33.32 10.89
CA ASN A 68 -4.01 32.97 12.14
C ASN A 68 -4.04 31.44 12.30
N ILE A 69 -4.75 30.73 11.41
CA ILE A 69 -4.71 29.26 11.26
C ILE A 69 -4.26 28.91 9.84
N LEU A 70 -3.47 27.84 9.66
CA LEU A 70 -3.13 27.30 8.35
C LEU A 70 -3.66 25.87 8.20
N ARG A 71 -4.38 25.58 7.12
CA ARG A 71 -4.76 24.24 6.70
C ARG A 71 -4.21 23.94 5.32
N VAL A 72 -3.59 22.78 5.13
CA VAL A 72 -3.09 22.31 3.84
C VAL A 72 -3.79 21.00 3.51
N ALA A 73 -4.75 21.07 2.61
CA ALA A 73 -5.79 20.07 2.33
C ALA A 73 -6.74 19.85 3.53
N TRP A 74 -8.03 20.13 3.30
CA TRP A 74 -9.08 20.01 4.33
C TRP A 74 -10.37 19.42 3.74
N SER A 75 -10.86 18.34 4.33
CA SER A 75 -11.98 17.56 3.80
C SER A 75 -13.32 18.30 3.81
N ALA A 76 -13.44 19.40 4.58
CA ALA A 76 -14.63 20.26 4.53
C ALA A 76 -14.87 20.87 3.13
N TYR A 77 -13.84 20.90 2.28
CA TYR A 77 -13.91 21.38 0.90
C TYR A 77 -13.98 20.26 -0.15
N GLY A 78 -13.76 18.99 0.22
CA GLY A 78 -13.82 17.84 -0.68
C GLY A 78 -13.11 16.61 -0.11
N SER A 79 -13.58 15.40 -0.43
CA SER A 79 -13.05 14.14 0.13
C SER A 79 -11.76 13.61 -0.52
N ILE A 80 -11.20 14.33 -1.50
CA ILE A 80 -9.98 13.95 -2.25
C ILE A 80 -9.04 15.14 -2.47
N GLU A 81 -9.13 16.16 -1.63
CA GLU A 81 -8.35 17.41 -1.76
C GLU A 81 -6.84 17.13 -1.70
N VAL A 82 -6.07 17.79 -2.56
CA VAL A 82 -4.60 17.71 -2.58
C VAL A 82 -4.01 19.11 -2.50
N GLY A 83 -3.43 19.46 -1.35
CA GLY A 83 -2.85 20.78 -1.08
C GLY A 83 -1.34 20.69 -0.88
N SER A 84 -0.59 21.67 -1.39
CA SER A 84 0.84 21.77 -1.10
C SER A 84 1.33 23.21 -0.96
N ILE A 85 2.28 23.45 -0.06
CA ILE A 85 2.94 24.75 0.09
C ILE A 85 4.45 24.61 0.24
N VAL A 86 5.20 25.41 -0.51
CA VAL A 86 6.65 25.52 -0.43
C VAL A 86 7.03 26.85 0.23
N VAL A 87 7.79 26.79 1.32
CA VAL A 87 8.28 27.97 2.05
C VAL A 87 9.74 28.19 1.71
N ASN A 88 10.04 29.26 0.97
CA ASN A 88 11.41 29.72 0.71
C ASN A 88 11.81 30.92 1.60
N GLY A 89 10.85 31.65 2.15
CA GLY A 89 11.04 32.83 3.00
C GLY A 89 10.70 32.54 4.47
N THR A 90 9.87 33.40 5.08
CA THR A 90 9.36 33.18 6.44
C THR A 90 7.85 32.95 6.40
N LEU A 91 7.36 31.97 7.17
CA LEU A 91 5.95 31.78 7.47
C LEU A 91 5.76 31.76 8.98
N THR A 92 4.75 32.45 9.50
CA THR A 92 4.38 32.40 10.91
C THR A 92 2.91 32.03 11.04
N THR A 93 2.57 31.11 11.94
CA THR A 93 1.18 30.80 12.30
C THR A 93 0.93 31.10 13.77
N TYR A 94 -0.20 31.74 14.05
CA TYR A 94 -0.57 32.19 15.40
C TYR A 94 -1.38 31.17 16.20
N TRP A 95 -2.01 30.21 15.53
CA TRP A 95 -2.76 29.10 16.11
C TRP A 95 -2.39 27.80 15.40
N ASP A 96 -3.37 27.02 14.93
CA ASP A 96 -3.13 25.69 14.41
C ASP A 96 -2.48 25.72 13.02
N THR A 97 -1.60 24.75 12.80
CA THR A 97 -1.17 24.33 11.47
C THR A 97 -1.64 22.91 11.25
N ARG A 98 -2.49 22.66 10.26
CA ARG A 98 -3.07 21.35 9.97
C ARG A 98 -2.69 20.90 8.57
N ILE A 99 -2.02 19.76 8.46
CA ILE A 99 -1.67 19.14 7.17
C ILE A 99 -2.57 17.91 7.00
N ALA A 100 -3.35 17.88 5.91
CA ALA A 100 -4.29 16.82 5.59
C ALA A 100 -5.33 16.58 6.70
N GLU A 101 -6.20 17.56 6.90
CA GLU A 101 -7.30 17.47 7.86
C GLU A 101 -8.53 16.81 7.21
N GLY A 102 -8.90 15.61 7.68
CA GLY A 102 -10.08 14.85 7.27
C GLY A 102 -9.81 13.68 6.34
N ILE A 103 -10.82 12.84 6.09
CA ILE A 103 -10.66 11.56 5.37
C ILE A 103 -10.39 11.79 3.89
N GLY A 104 -9.38 11.08 3.35
CA GLY A 104 -9.10 10.99 1.90
C GLY A 104 -8.33 12.17 1.30
N VAL A 105 -7.94 13.17 2.11
CA VAL A 105 -7.19 14.33 1.64
C VAL A 105 -5.68 14.15 1.82
N ASN A 106 -4.89 14.80 0.96
CA ASN A 106 -3.42 14.74 0.98
C ASN A 106 -2.82 16.15 1.07
N GLY A 107 -2.00 16.39 2.09
CA GLY A 107 -1.40 17.70 2.36
C GLY A 107 0.11 17.62 2.43
N THR A 108 0.82 18.59 1.87
CA THR A 108 2.29 18.66 1.98
C THR A 108 2.80 20.06 2.26
N ILE A 109 3.65 20.21 3.27
CA ILE A 109 4.43 21.43 3.52
C ILE A 109 5.91 21.11 3.28
N THR A 110 6.60 21.95 2.51
CA THR A 110 8.06 21.87 2.35
C THR A 110 8.70 23.19 2.79
N VAL A 111 9.63 23.13 3.73
CA VAL A 111 10.40 24.29 4.20
C VAL A 111 11.83 24.15 3.68
N ASN A 112 12.18 24.98 2.69
CA ASN A 112 13.45 24.89 1.99
C ASN A 112 14.63 25.43 2.83
N ALA A 113 15.85 25.07 2.45
CA ALA A 113 17.06 25.52 3.13
C ALA A 113 17.12 27.05 3.23
N GLY A 114 17.41 27.56 4.43
CA GLY A 114 17.42 29.00 4.73
C GLY A 114 16.05 29.63 4.99
N ALA A 115 14.95 28.90 4.80
CA ALA A 115 13.60 29.35 5.14
C ALA A 115 13.26 29.09 6.62
N THR A 116 12.25 29.78 7.14
CA THR A 116 11.74 29.58 8.51
C THR A 116 10.23 29.45 8.54
N PHE A 117 9.72 28.44 9.25
CA PHE A 117 8.32 28.34 9.62
C PHE A 117 8.19 28.37 11.14
N ASP A 118 7.59 29.42 11.69
CA ASP A 118 7.41 29.61 13.14
C ASP A 118 5.94 29.47 13.56
N ASN A 119 5.65 28.45 14.37
CA ASN A 119 4.35 28.20 14.99
C ASN A 119 4.44 28.22 16.52
N ARG A 120 5.30 29.06 17.10
CA ARG A 120 5.42 29.25 18.57
C ARG A 120 4.63 30.42 19.15
N SER A 121 3.81 31.09 18.34
CA SER A 121 3.24 32.39 18.71
C SER A 121 1.88 32.31 19.43
N SER A 122 1.50 31.13 19.92
CA SER A 122 0.22 30.87 20.58
C SER A 122 0.40 30.56 22.06
N SER A 123 -0.52 31.01 22.92
CA SER A 123 -0.58 30.58 24.31
C SER A 123 -0.93 29.09 24.39
N SER A 124 0.06 28.22 24.62
CA SER A 124 -0.08 26.85 25.14
C SER A 124 -1.08 25.88 24.45
N SER A 125 -1.57 26.16 23.24
CA SER A 125 -2.67 25.37 22.63
C SER A 125 -2.77 25.34 21.10
N GLY A 126 -1.90 26.03 20.35
CA GLY A 126 -1.82 25.84 18.89
C GLY A 126 -1.17 24.50 18.55
N GLU A 127 -1.89 23.64 17.81
CA GLU A 127 -1.41 22.31 17.40
C GLU A 127 -0.79 22.37 16.00
N PHE A 128 0.46 21.91 15.86
CA PHE A 128 1.02 21.56 14.56
C PHE A 128 0.68 20.09 14.26
N ALA A 129 -0.48 19.87 13.65
CA ALA A 129 -1.03 18.55 13.37
C ALA A 129 -0.71 18.09 11.93
N ILE A 130 -0.10 16.91 11.78
CA ILE A 130 0.25 16.32 10.48
C ILE A 130 -0.53 15.02 10.26
N GLY A 131 -1.36 14.93 9.23
CA GLY A 131 -2.09 13.71 8.90
C GLY A 131 -3.31 13.47 9.81
N MET A 132 -4.12 14.50 10.03
CA MET A 132 -5.31 14.45 10.89
C MET A 132 -6.49 13.84 10.13
N GLY A 133 -6.54 12.52 9.99
CA GLY A 133 -7.57 11.78 9.22
C GLY A 133 -7.25 11.60 7.74
N GLY A 134 -6.29 12.36 7.20
CA GLY A 134 -5.77 12.23 5.84
C GLY A 134 -4.28 11.88 5.82
N THR A 135 -3.63 12.02 4.66
CA THR A 135 -2.18 11.80 4.52
C THR A 135 -1.43 13.13 4.51
N GLY A 136 -0.79 13.46 5.63
CA GLY A 136 -0.03 14.69 5.79
C GLY A 136 1.47 14.47 5.76
N THR A 137 2.20 15.35 5.07
CA THR A 137 3.67 15.31 4.99
C THR A 137 4.27 16.68 5.30
N LEU A 138 5.28 16.71 6.17
CA LEU A 138 6.15 17.87 6.41
C LEU A 138 7.59 17.53 6.03
N ASN A 139 8.16 18.27 5.07
CA ASN A 139 9.55 18.15 4.65
C ASN A 139 10.36 19.36 5.12
N VAL A 140 11.45 19.13 5.85
CA VAL A 140 12.23 20.20 6.50
C VAL A 140 13.68 20.17 6.03
N TYR A 141 14.05 21.17 5.23
CA TYR A 141 15.44 21.51 4.87
C TYR A 141 15.89 22.82 5.54
N GLY A 142 14.94 23.68 5.94
CA GLY A 142 15.17 24.93 6.67
C GLY A 142 14.92 24.78 8.18
N THR A 143 14.33 25.78 8.81
CA THR A 143 14.02 25.74 10.26
C THR A 143 12.53 25.78 10.52
N VAL A 144 12.03 24.85 11.33
CA VAL A 144 10.66 24.83 11.83
C VAL A 144 10.67 24.98 13.34
N TYR A 145 9.87 25.91 13.83
CA TYR A 145 9.60 26.08 15.25
C TYR A 145 8.14 25.79 15.55
N THR A 146 7.85 25.08 16.63
CA THR A 146 6.47 24.80 17.08
C THR A 146 6.39 24.76 18.60
N ASP A 147 5.21 25.06 19.17
CA ASP A 147 4.90 24.82 20.58
C ASP A 147 4.41 23.40 20.87
N SER A 148 3.89 22.68 19.86
CA SER A 148 3.50 21.27 19.98
C SER A 148 3.44 20.66 18.57
N MET A 149 3.93 19.44 18.41
CA MET A 149 3.81 18.70 17.16
C MET A 149 3.06 17.39 17.36
N ASP A 150 1.92 17.26 16.69
CA ASP A 150 1.14 16.04 16.68
C ASP A 150 1.23 15.37 15.31
N ILE A 151 2.07 14.34 15.21
CA ILE A 151 2.22 13.52 14.00
C ILE A 151 1.10 12.48 14.03
N THR A 152 0.02 12.82 13.34
CA THR A 152 -1.37 12.35 13.45
C THR A 152 -2.07 12.80 14.73
N ASN A 153 -3.38 13.02 14.64
CA ASN A 153 -4.20 13.61 15.72
C ASN A 153 -5.36 12.69 16.16
N TRP A 154 -5.94 12.96 17.34
CA TRP A 154 -6.96 12.19 18.06
C TRP A 154 -8.32 12.06 17.37
N SER A 155 -8.58 12.84 16.33
CA SER A 155 -9.94 12.96 15.79
C SER A 155 -10.37 11.82 14.86
N LEU A 156 -9.46 11.18 14.11
CA LEU A 156 -9.77 10.17 13.07
C LEU A 156 -8.69 9.07 12.88
N PRO A 157 -8.28 8.35 13.94
CA PRO A 157 -7.08 7.51 13.91
C PRO A 157 -7.07 6.35 12.91
N GLY A 158 -8.23 5.87 12.43
CA GLY A 158 -8.28 4.77 11.46
C GLY A 158 -7.83 5.14 10.04
N THR A 159 -7.66 6.43 9.75
CA THR A 159 -7.33 6.96 8.40
C THR A 159 -6.16 7.95 8.43
N SER A 160 -5.83 8.48 9.62
CA SER A 160 -4.70 9.38 9.85
C SER A 160 -3.35 8.77 9.46
N THR A 161 -2.64 9.39 8.53
CA THR A 161 -1.24 9.08 8.23
C THR A 161 -0.42 10.37 8.21
N GLY A 162 0.58 10.48 9.08
CA GLY A 162 1.37 11.70 9.24
C GLY A 162 2.85 11.40 9.14
N THR A 163 3.58 12.13 8.31
CA THR A 163 5.03 11.96 8.13
C THR A 163 5.77 13.28 8.29
N VAL A 164 6.82 13.29 9.10
CA VAL A 164 7.76 14.41 9.23
C VAL A 164 9.14 13.93 8.80
N ASN A 165 9.72 14.59 7.81
CA ASN A 165 11.06 14.33 7.29
C ASN A 165 11.99 15.51 7.58
N VAL A 166 13.08 15.26 8.30
CA VAL A 166 14.11 16.26 8.59
C VAL A 166 15.37 15.93 7.81
N PHE A 167 15.63 16.70 6.77
CA PHE A 167 16.71 16.51 5.79
C PHE A 167 18.02 17.18 6.24
N PRO A 168 19.16 16.96 5.54
CA PRO A 168 20.42 17.64 5.86
C PRO A 168 20.26 19.17 5.97
N GLY A 169 20.72 19.75 7.08
CA GLY A 169 20.58 21.19 7.37
C GLY A 169 19.21 21.61 7.91
N GLY A 170 18.23 20.70 7.88
CA GLY A 170 16.90 20.86 8.48
C GLY A 170 16.96 20.85 10.01
N VAL A 171 16.25 21.78 10.62
CA VAL A 171 16.15 21.91 12.08
C VAL A 171 14.70 22.03 12.48
N VAL A 172 14.23 21.14 13.34
CA VAL A 172 12.94 21.28 14.01
C VAL A 172 13.16 21.49 15.50
N VAL A 173 12.57 22.56 16.01
CA VAL A 173 12.54 22.87 17.45
C VAL A 173 11.09 22.90 17.88
N ASP A 174 10.66 21.79 18.45
CA ASP A 174 9.42 21.69 19.20
C ASP A 174 9.70 22.09 20.65
N ALA A 175 9.13 23.19 21.09
CA ALA A 175 9.34 23.75 22.43
C ALA A 175 8.39 23.15 23.47
N GLY A 176 7.37 22.41 23.05
CA GLY A 176 6.42 21.75 23.95
C GLY A 176 6.31 20.27 23.62
N ARG A 177 5.15 19.77 23.17
CA ARG A 177 4.86 18.34 23.19
C ARG A 177 4.91 17.69 21.80
N LEU A 178 5.69 16.63 21.67
CA LEU A 178 5.67 15.73 20.52
C LEU A 178 4.72 14.54 20.76
N THR A 179 3.87 14.24 19.79
CA THR A 179 3.20 12.93 19.66
C THR A 179 3.44 12.29 18.31
N VAL A 180 3.53 10.95 18.32
CA VAL A 180 3.61 10.14 17.11
C VAL A 180 2.54 9.06 17.13
N GLY A 181 1.65 9.11 16.14
CA GLY A 181 0.50 8.23 15.97
C GLY A 181 0.82 6.75 16.02
N GLY A 182 0.01 6.00 16.75
CA GLY A 182 0.15 4.57 16.99
C GLY A 182 -0.73 4.11 18.15
N ALA A 183 -0.76 2.80 18.39
CA ALA A 183 -1.62 2.17 19.41
C ALA A 183 -1.32 2.67 20.84
N GLU A 184 -0.09 3.07 21.10
CA GLU A 184 0.37 3.63 22.39
C GLU A 184 0.14 5.13 22.54
N SER A 185 -0.41 5.78 21.51
CA SER A 185 -0.88 7.16 21.49
C SER A 185 -2.38 7.18 21.18
N TRP A 186 -2.82 7.95 20.19
CA TRP A 186 -4.24 8.10 19.85
C TRP A 186 -4.70 7.25 18.65
N GLY A 187 -3.85 6.33 18.18
CA GLY A 187 -4.00 5.63 16.89
C GLY A 187 -3.40 6.42 15.73
N GLY A 188 -3.71 6.07 14.49
CA GLY A 188 -3.07 6.63 13.30
C GLY A 188 -1.70 6.02 12.99
N ASN A 189 -1.20 6.31 11.79
CA ASN A 189 0.13 5.92 11.34
C ASN A 189 1.05 7.16 11.32
N GLY A 190 1.69 7.45 12.45
CA GLY A 190 2.63 8.56 12.57
C GLY A 190 4.07 8.11 12.33
N SER A 191 4.82 8.90 11.58
CA SER A 191 6.26 8.70 11.37
C SER A 191 7.07 9.99 11.45
N LEU A 192 8.19 9.94 12.16
CA LEU A 192 9.23 10.97 12.18
C LEU A 192 10.54 10.34 11.70
N VAL A 193 11.14 10.95 10.68
CA VAL A 193 12.38 10.49 10.06
C VAL A 193 13.42 11.61 10.07
N ILE A 194 14.59 11.35 10.65
CA ILE A 194 15.72 12.28 10.68
C ILE A 194 16.84 11.72 9.80
N TYR A 195 17.10 12.37 8.68
CA TYR A 195 18.15 12.02 7.72
C TYR A 195 19.52 12.59 8.16
N PRO A 196 20.64 12.07 7.61
CA PRO A 196 21.99 12.55 7.95
C PRO A 196 22.12 14.08 7.90
N GLY A 197 22.58 14.70 8.99
CA GLY A 197 22.75 16.15 9.06
C GLY A 197 21.49 16.96 9.37
N GLY A 198 20.33 16.31 9.57
CA GLY A 198 19.14 16.91 10.15
C GLY A 198 19.16 16.90 11.68
N SER A 199 18.35 17.75 12.31
CA SER A 199 18.19 17.76 13.77
C SER A 199 16.76 18.03 14.21
N PHE A 200 16.32 17.34 15.26
CA PHE A 200 15.01 17.52 15.88
C PHE A 200 15.17 17.63 17.39
N SER A 201 14.44 18.57 18.00
CA SER A 201 14.30 18.67 19.46
C SER A 201 12.84 18.82 19.85
N CYS A 202 12.44 18.23 20.97
CA CYS A 202 11.12 18.43 21.60
C CYS A 202 11.25 18.79 23.09
N GLY A 203 10.28 19.55 23.60
CA GLY A 203 10.17 19.87 25.04
C GLY A 203 9.77 18.64 25.87
N ASP A 204 8.75 17.92 25.43
CA ASP A 204 8.12 16.78 26.10
C ASP A 204 7.76 15.68 25.09
N ASN A 205 7.68 14.43 25.55
CA ASN A 205 7.46 13.22 24.74
C ASN A 205 6.24 12.40 25.19
N TRP A 206 5.24 13.06 25.78
CA TRP A 206 3.99 12.45 26.28
C TRP A 206 4.24 11.24 27.18
N SER A 207 4.56 11.47 28.45
CA SER A 207 4.54 10.43 29.49
C SER A 207 5.47 9.22 29.20
N ASN A 208 6.70 9.47 28.72
CA ASN A 208 7.72 8.44 28.43
C ASN A 208 7.43 7.51 27.22
N LYS A 209 6.62 7.92 26.23
CA LYS A 209 6.28 7.09 25.05
C LYS A 209 7.36 7.05 23.97
N LEU A 210 8.42 7.84 24.13
CA LEU A 210 9.49 7.93 23.15
C LEU A 210 10.15 6.58 22.82
N GLN A 211 10.47 5.78 23.84
CA GLN A 211 11.11 4.48 23.59
C GLN A 211 10.19 3.54 22.81
N SER A 212 8.89 3.51 23.13
CA SER A 212 7.92 2.71 22.36
C SER A 212 7.79 3.15 20.91
N TRP A 213 7.91 4.44 20.61
CA TRP A 213 7.92 4.95 19.23
C TRP A 213 9.17 4.53 18.46
N ILE A 214 10.32 4.48 19.13
CA ILE A 214 11.58 3.99 18.56
C ILE A 214 11.51 2.48 18.33
N ASP A 215 11.09 1.71 19.34
CA ASP A 215 11.07 0.24 19.31
C ASP A 215 10.19 -0.30 18.16
N ARG A 216 9.09 0.41 17.84
CA ARG A 216 8.21 0.04 16.73
C ARG A 216 8.54 0.72 15.39
N GLY A 217 9.63 1.50 15.32
CA GLY A 217 10.08 2.16 14.09
C GLY A 217 9.27 3.38 13.65
N ALA A 218 8.47 3.98 14.52
CA ALA A 218 7.74 5.21 14.24
C ALA A 218 8.67 6.43 14.16
N ILE A 219 9.67 6.46 15.05
CA ILE A 219 10.78 7.41 15.00
C ILE A 219 12.02 6.68 14.49
N ARG A 220 12.57 7.18 13.39
CA ARG A 220 13.76 6.61 12.74
C ARG A 220 14.79 7.71 12.50
N ALA A 221 16.06 7.39 12.67
CA ALA A 221 17.13 8.34 12.38
C ALA A 221 18.34 7.63 11.78
N ALA A 222 19.04 8.31 10.88
CA ALA A 222 20.33 7.81 10.41
C ALA A 222 21.38 7.83 11.54
N ALA A 223 22.38 6.96 11.44
CA ALA A 223 23.45 6.87 12.42
C ALA A 223 24.11 8.24 12.66
N GLY A 224 24.27 8.62 13.93
CA GLY A 224 24.86 9.91 14.33
C GLY A 224 23.87 11.08 14.38
N CYS A 225 22.65 10.94 13.88
CA CYS A 225 21.59 11.92 14.09
C CYS A 225 21.05 11.83 15.52
N ARG A 226 20.63 12.96 16.09
CA ARG A 226 20.17 13.05 17.48
C ARG A 226 18.78 13.67 17.54
N LEU A 227 17.87 12.97 18.21
CA LEU A 227 16.66 13.56 18.79
C LEU A 227 16.98 14.01 20.22
N VAL A 228 16.69 15.28 20.54
CA VAL A 228 16.98 15.86 21.86
C VAL A 228 15.68 16.21 22.60
N VAL A 229 15.50 15.68 23.81
CA VAL A 229 14.36 16.03 24.68
C VAL A 229 14.82 17.02 25.76
N THR A 230 14.20 18.20 25.83
CA THR A 230 14.73 19.32 26.62
C THR A 230 14.03 19.57 27.96
N ALA A 231 12.79 19.12 28.19
CA ALA A 231 12.01 19.51 29.38
C ALA A 231 11.23 18.37 30.10
N HIS A 232 11.25 17.12 29.63
CA HIS A 232 10.57 16.00 30.31
C HIS A 232 11.39 15.38 31.46
N THR A 233 10.90 15.41 32.71
CA THR A 233 11.66 15.05 33.93
C THR A 233 12.32 13.66 33.93
N ALA A 234 11.80 12.69 33.18
CA ALA A 234 12.43 11.37 33.05
C ALA A 234 13.52 11.31 31.96
N ASP A 235 13.48 12.22 30.97
CA ASP A 235 14.28 12.17 29.74
C ASP A 235 15.06 13.47 29.44
N VAL A 236 15.03 14.47 30.33
CA VAL A 236 15.75 15.75 30.17
C VAL A 236 17.22 15.50 29.85
N GLY A 237 17.67 16.05 28.73
CA GLY A 237 19.09 16.01 28.33
C GLY A 237 19.57 14.64 27.88
N LYS A 238 18.70 13.61 27.84
CA LYS A 238 19.02 12.35 27.18
C LYS A 238 18.98 12.57 25.66
N THR A 239 19.95 11.97 25.00
CA THR A 239 19.94 11.86 23.54
C THR A 239 19.87 10.38 23.18
N PHE A 240 18.88 10.02 22.39
CA PHE A 240 18.65 8.64 22.00
C PHE A 240 19.08 8.46 20.54
N THR A 241 19.84 7.39 20.28
CA THR A 241 20.15 6.95 18.92
C THR A 241 18.95 6.13 18.44
N ALA A 242 18.20 6.65 17.47
CA ALA A 242 17.08 5.89 16.89
C ALA A 242 17.61 4.74 16.01
N VAL A 243 16.72 3.79 15.71
CA VAL A 243 16.98 2.62 14.87
C VAL A 243 17.55 3.06 13.52
N GLU A 244 18.65 2.42 13.10
CA GLU A 244 19.23 2.63 11.76
C GLU A 244 18.13 2.47 10.71
N LEU A 245 17.97 3.51 9.89
CA LEU A 245 17.06 3.46 8.76
C LEU A 245 17.41 2.29 7.84
N PRO A 246 16.41 1.66 7.19
CA PRO A 246 16.68 0.64 6.19
C PRO A 246 17.53 1.23 5.06
N LYS A 247 18.59 0.51 4.69
CA LYS A 247 19.45 0.89 3.56
C LYS A 247 18.82 0.63 2.20
N LYS A 248 17.71 -0.10 2.16
CA LYS A 248 16.91 -0.40 0.96
C LYS A 248 15.81 0.64 0.72
N ALA A 249 15.32 0.71 -0.52
CA ALA A 249 14.22 1.57 -0.91
C ALA A 249 12.91 1.20 -0.18
N LEU A 250 12.07 2.20 0.12
CA LEU A 250 10.83 2.05 0.90
C LEU A 250 9.66 2.80 0.26
N SER A 251 8.44 2.50 0.72
CA SER A 251 7.23 3.28 0.42
C SER A 251 7.01 3.54 -1.08
N PRO A 252 6.83 2.48 -1.89
CA PRO A 252 6.58 2.62 -3.31
C PRO A 252 5.28 3.39 -3.59
N ASN A 253 5.30 4.14 -4.67
CA ASN A 253 4.14 4.70 -5.31
C ASN A 253 4.23 4.43 -6.83
N PRO A 254 3.28 3.72 -7.45
CA PRO A 254 2.06 3.15 -6.87
C PRO A 254 2.34 2.20 -5.72
N THR A 255 1.50 2.25 -4.69
CA THR A 255 1.62 1.34 -3.54
C THR A 255 1.57 -0.10 -4.03
N ALA A 256 2.37 -0.97 -3.42
CA ALA A 256 2.46 -2.36 -3.81
C ALA A 256 1.05 -3.01 -3.83
N GLY A 257 0.72 -3.67 -4.94
CA GLY A 257 -0.56 -4.32 -5.18
C GLY A 257 -1.65 -3.41 -5.80
N ASN A 258 -1.43 -2.10 -5.92
CA ASN A 258 -2.46 -1.21 -6.47
C ASN A 258 -2.71 -1.42 -7.96
N THR A 259 -3.97 -1.23 -8.37
CA THR A 259 -4.33 -1.00 -9.78
C THR A 259 -4.34 0.49 -10.06
N ILE A 260 -3.71 0.93 -11.14
CA ILE A 260 -3.68 2.33 -11.59
C ILE A 260 -4.40 2.47 -12.94
N ASN A 261 -4.95 3.66 -13.16
CA ASN A 261 -5.63 4.04 -14.42
C ASN A 261 -4.80 4.97 -15.32
N SER A 262 -3.58 5.36 -14.88
CA SER A 262 -2.66 6.14 -15.69
C SER A 262 -1.82 5.25 -16.59
N ILE A 263 -1.92 5.46 -17.91
CA ILE A 263 -1.12 4.75 -18.91
C ILE A 263 0.38 5.13 -18.89
N THR A 264 0.72 6.26 -18.26
CA THR A 264 2.10 6.78 -18.14
C THR A 264 2.36 7.18 -16.69
N PRO A 265 2.40 6.23 -15.75
CA PRO A 265 2.60 6.56 -14.35
C PRO A 265 4.02 7.09 -14.11
N THR A 266 4.17 7.82 -13.01
CA THR A 266 5.49 8.08 -12.44
C THR A 266 5.62 7.20 -11.19
N LEU A 267 6.58 6.27 -11.22
CA LEU A 267 6.95 5.48 -10.06
C LEU A 267 7.81 6.36 -9.14
N SER A 268 7.62 6.25 -7.83
CA SER A 268 8.42 6.97 -6.83
C SER A 268 8.57 6.16 -5.55
N TRP A 269 9.62 6.43 -4.78
CA TRP A 269 9.91 5.73 -3.53
C TRP A 269 10.60 6.66 -2.54
N THR A 270 10.71 6.21 -1.29
CA THR A 270 11.61 6.78 -0.30
C THR A 270 12.97 6.09 -0.42
N ALA A 271 14.02 6.88 -0.64
CA ALA A 271 15.40 6.39 -0.69
C ALA A 271 15.83 5.74 0.63
N GLY A 272 16.71 4.74 0.55
CA GLY A 272 17.41 4.19 1.71
C GLY A 272 18.27 5.23 2.43
N SER A 273 18.60 5.00 3.71
CA SER A 273 19.28 5.96 4.63
C SER A 273 20.52 6.65 4.06
N ASP A 274 21.32 5.90 3.30
CA ASP A 274 22.65 6.28 2.84
C ASP A 274 22.74 6.29 1.31
N ALA A 275 21.59 6.17 0.63
CA ALA A 275 21.52 6.05 -0.81
C ALA A 275 22.04 7.33 -1.51
N VAL A 276 23.03 7.16 -2.38
CA VAL A 276 23.57 8.20 -3.26
C VAL A 276 23.10 8.05 -4.71
N SER A 277 22.63 6.86 -5.08
CA SER A 277 21.98 6.60 -6.37
C SER A 277 21.13 5.33 -6.32
N HIS A 278 20.22 5.20 -7.28
CA HIS A 278 19.25 4.11 -7.36
C HIS A 278 19.43 3.31 -8.65
N GLU A 279 19.45 1.98 -8.54
CA GLU A 279 19.37 1.06 -9.67
C GLU A 279 17.94 0.55 -9.84
N ILE A 280 17.31 0.84 -10.98
CA ILE A 280 15.91 0.47 -11.23
C ILE A 280 15.82 -0.78 -12.09
N TYR A 281 14.97 -1.69 -11.65
CA TYR A 281 14.59 -2.88 -12.39
C TYR A 281 13.09 -2.87 -12.61
N PHE A 282 12.63 -3.04 -13.85
CA PHE A 282 11.21 -2.95 -14.20
C PHE A 282 10.85 -3.94 -15.31
N GLY A 283 9.79 -4.72 -15.12
CA GLY A 283 9.30 -5.67 -16.10
C GLY A 283 7.94 -6.27 -15.73
N THR A 284 7.51 -7.29 -16.46
CA THR A 284 6.22 -7.99 -16.24
C THR A 284 6.39 -9.39 -15.67
N ASN A 285 7.62 -9.80 -15.39
CA ASN A 285 7.94 -11.09 -14.77
C ASN A 285 8.63 -10.84 -13.43
N LEU A 286 7.91 -11.16 -12.34
CA LEU A 286 8.41 -11.01 -10.98
C LEU A 286 9.78 -11.67 -10.79
N SER A 287 9.90 -12.96 -11.08
CA SER A 287 11.13 -13.71 -10.83
C SER A 287 12.31 -13.15 -11.62
N ALA A 288 12.06 -12.64 -12.82
CA ALA A 288 13.08 -11.99 -13.61
C ALA A 288 13.51 -10.67 -12.95
N VAL A 289 12.58 -9.83 -12.52
CA VAL A 289 12.88 -8.57 -11.81
C VAL A 289 13.57 -8.81 -10.46
N ALA A 290 13.14 -9.83 -9.72
CA ALA A 290 13.71 -10.22 -8.43
C ALA A 290 15.15 -10.70 -8.55
N ASN A 291 15.49 -11.40 -9.64
CA ASN A 291 16.82 -11.96 -9.86
C ASN A 291 17.71 -11.09 -10.74
N ALA A 292 17.16 -10.04 -11.35
CA ALA A 292 17.92 -9.12 -12.18
C ALA A 292 19.11 -8.54 -11.39
N ALA A 293 20.18 -8.26 -12.10
CA ALA A 293 21.32 -7.55 -11.56
C ALA A 293 21.98 -6.77 -12.69
N ARG A 294 22.46 -5.58 -12.35
CA ARG A 294 23.28 -4.78 -13.24
C ARG A 294 24.55 -5.55 -13.63
N ARG A 295 25.00 -5.39 -14.87
CA ARG A 295 26.35 -5.83 -15.26
C ARG A 295 27.38 -4.89 -14.66
N THR A 296 28.48 -5.44 -14.18
CA THR A 296 29.53 -4.63 -13.57
C THR A 296 30.18 -3.71 -14.60
N GLY A 297 30.30 -4.15 -15.86
CA GLY A 297 30.87 -3.37 -16.95
C GLY A 297 29.94 -2.33 -17.61
N ASP A 298 28.65 -2.29 -17.27
CA ASP A 298 27.71 -1.30 -17.81
C ASP A 298 27.79 -0.02 -16.96
N ILE A 299 28.71 0.87 -17.29
CA ILE A 299 29.04 2.05 -16.50
C ILE A 299 28.06 3.19 -16.81
N ASN A 300 27.58 3.27 -18.04
CA ASN A 300 26.64 4.33 -18.44
C ASN A 300 25.18 4.03 -18.06
N GLY A 301 24.87 2.77 -17.74
CA GLY A 301 23.56 2.31 -17.32
C GLY A 301 22.55 2.15 -18.47
N ASP A 302 23.03 1.93 -19.69
CA ASP A 302 22.21 1.73 -20.90
C ASP A 302 21.94 0.25 -21.21
N ASP A 303 22.24 -0.63 -20.24
CA ASP A 303 22.05 -2.08 -20.26
C ASP A 303 22.88 -2.78 -21.36
N GLN A 304 23.99 -2.13 -21.78
CA GLN A 304 24.94 -2.64 -22.74
C GLN A 304 26.36 -2.29 -22.31
N VAL A 305 27.30 -3.23 -22.50
CA VAL A 305 28.72 -2.94 -22.29
C VAL A 305 29.40 -2.72 -23.63
N ASN A 306 29.67 -1.44 -23.95
CA ASN A 306 30.14 -1.01 -25.25
C ASN A 306 31.11 0.18 -25.16
N PHE A 307 31.38 0.83 -26.30
CA PHE A 307 32.34 1.93 -26.37
C PHE A 307 31.93 3.17 -25.56
N LYS A 308 30.65 3.33 -25.21
CA LYS A 308 30.21 4.42 -24.34
C LYS A 308 30.72 4.23 -22.91
N ASP A 309 30.82 2.99 -22.41
CA ASP A 309 31.38 2.69 -21.10
C ASP A 309 32.89 2.95 -21.07
N ILE A 310 33.59 2.54 -22.14
CA ILE A 310 35.01 2.88 -22.35
C ILE A 310 35.21 4.41 -22.34
N LEU A 311 34.31 5.18 -22.94
CA LEU A 311 34.43 6.63 -22.98
C LEU A 311 34.34 7.23 -21.57
N ILE A 312 33.46 6.71 -20.71
CA ILE A 312 33.38 7.14 -19.31
C ILE A 312 34.67 6.77 -18.57
N MET A 313 35.13 5.53 -18.73
CA MET A 313 36.37 5.07 -18.11
C MET A 313 37.58 5.90 -18.53
N ALA A 314 37.71 6.22 -19.82
CA ALA A 314 38.76 7.09 -20.33
C ALA A 314 38.67 8.52 -19.77
N GLY A 315 37.45 9.03 -19.59
CA GLY A 315 37.21 10.35 -18.97
C GLY A 315 37.55 10.39 -17.48
N GLN A 316 37.51 9.25 -16.79
CA GLN A 316 37.81 9.13 -15.37
C GLN A 316 39.20 8.51 -15.10
N TRP A 317 39.99 8.25 -16.13
CA TRP A 317 41.27 7.55 -16.03
C TRP A 317 42.24 8.19 -15.02
N LEU A 318 42.76 7.37 -14.10
CA LEU A 318 43.63 7.75 -12.98
C LEU A 318 43.03 8.79 -12.01
N THR A 319 41.72 9.01 -12.07
CA THR A 319 40.97 9.82 -11.10
C THR A 319 40.30 8.93 -10.06
N THR A 320 39.84 9.52 -8.96
CA THR A 320 39.03 8.86 -7.92
C THR A 320 37.60 9.41 -8.01
N PRO A 321 36.78 8.90 -8.95
CA PRO A 321 35.41 9.39 -9.15
C PRO A 321 34.56 9.16 -7.89
N ALA A 322 33.52 9.96 -7.73
CA ALA A 322 32.57 9.77 -6.63
C ALA A 322 31.81 8.46 -6.82
N VAL A 323 31.65 7.72 -5.72
CA VAL A 323 30.98 6.41 -5.73
C VAL A 323 29.50 6.60 -6.02
N SER A 324 29.11 6.34 -7.27
CA SER A 324 27.77 6.56 -7.82
C SER A 324 27.58 5.67 -9.04
N GLY A 325 26.33 5.55 -9.52
CA GLY A 325 26.00 4.75 -10.70
C GLY A 325 26.88 4.95 -11.94
N GLY A 326 27.46 6.13 -12.14
CA GLY A 326 28.35 6.43 -13.28
C GLY A 326 29.85 6.35 -12.99
N SER A 327 30.26 5.73 -11.87
CA SER A 327 31.68 5.54 -11.53
C SER A 327 32.30 4.42 -12.36
N ALA A 328 33.45 4.68 -12.97
CA ALA A 328 34.29 3.68 -13.62
C ALA A 328 35.28 3.00 -12.66
N ASP A 329 35.34 3.42 -11.39
CA ASP A 329 36.03 2.69 -10.32
C ASP A 329 35.10 1.58 -9.85
N ILE A 330 35.18 0.43 -10.51
CA ILE A 330 34.30 -0.73 -10.31
C ILE A 330 34.99 -1.83 -9.50
N THR A 331 36.28 -1.70 -9.25
CA THR A 331 37.05 -2.58 -8.36
C THR A 331 37.09 -2.08 -6.92
N GLY A 332 36.75 -0.81 -6.68
CA GLY A 332 36.80 -0.18 -5.36
C GLY A 332 38.23 0.11 -4.90
N VAL A 333 39.21 0.04 -5.82
CA VAL A 333 40.59 0.43 -5.57
C VAL A 333 40.69 1.91 -5.94
N PRO A 334 41.34 2.79 -5.16
CA PRO A 334 41.09 4.25 -5.17
C PRO A 334 41.39 5.05 -6.45
N LYS A 335 41.53 4.43 -7.62
CA LYS A 335 41.72 5.05 -8.92
C LYS A 335 41.14 4.18 -10.01
N VAL A 336 40.49 4.82 -10.98
CA VAL A 336 40.17 4.17 -12.26
C VAL A 336 41.45 3.81 -12.98
N ASP A 337 41.72 2.52 -13.10
CA ASP A 337 42.92 2.01 -13.75
C ASP A 337 42.67 0.75 -14.60
N LEU A 338 43.75 0.04 -14.95
CA LEU A 338 43.66 -1.11 -15.82
C LEU A 338 42.90 -2.27 -15.17
N ALA A 339 42.86 -2.35 -13.84
CA ALA A 339 42.08 -3.34 -13.13
C ALA A 339 40.58 -3.15 -13.39
N ASP A 340 40.09 -1.91 -13.37
CA ASP A 340 38.70 -1.59 -13.71
C ASP A 340 38.40 -1.94 -15.17
N PHE A 341 39.31 -1.61 -16.07
CA PHE A 341 39.16 -1.98 -17.49
C PHE A 341 39.02 -3.50 -17.67
N VAL A 342 39.82 -4.29 -16.94
CA VAL A 342 39.74 -5.76 -17.01
C VAL A 342 38.37 -6.25 -16.53
N VAL A 343 37.82 -5.69 -15.45
CA VAL A 343 36.47 -6.06 -14.97
C VAL A 343 35.39 -5.70 -15.98
N MET A 344 35.45 -4.49 -16.56
CA MET A 344 34.51 -4.08 -17.60
C MET A 344 34.62 -4.98 -18.84
N ALA A 345 35.84 -5.34 -19.25
CA ALA A 345 36.09 -6.18 -20.41
C ALA A 345 35.54 -7.61 -20.29
N ILE A 346 35.34 -8.14 -19.07
CA ILE A 346 34.67 -9.44 -18.85
C ILE A 346 33.22 -9.41 -19.37
N ASP A 347 32.59 -8.25 -19.36
CA ASP A 347 31.22 -8.05 -19.83
C ASP A 347 31.14 -7.50 -21.26
N TRP A 348 32.27 -7.30 -21.94
CA TRP A 348 32.31 -6.66 -23.26
C TRP A 348 31.36 -7.29 -24.27
N GLY A 349 30.51 -6.45 -24.90
CA GLY A 349 29.55 -6.87 -25.91
C GLY A 349 28.34 -7.63 -25.36
N LYS A 350 28.21 -7.79 -24.04
CA LYS A 350 26.99 -8.33 -23.43
C LYS A 350 25.89 -7.27 -23.40
N THR A 351 24.67 -7.72 -23.59
CA THR A 351 23.44 -6.93 -23.52
C THR A 351 22.53 -7.52 -22.44
N GLY A 352 21.77 -6.64 -21.79
CA GLY A 352 20.74 -6.95 -20.81
C GLY A 352 19.60 -7.83 -21.20
N ASP A 353 18.89 -8.22 -20.14
CA ASP A 353 17.54 -8.74 -20.21
C ASP A 353 16.51 -7.61 -20.42
N GLY A 354 16.95 -6.34 -20.50
CA GLY A 354 16.09 -5.19 -20.65
C GLY A 354 15.32 -4.84 -19.39
N LEU A 355 15.61 -5.47 -18.24
CA LEU A 355 14.94 -5.19 -16.97
C LEU A 355 15.60 -4.02 -16.25
N PHE A 356 16.91 -3.87 -16.35
CA PHE A 356 17.64 -2.72 -15.79
C PHE A 356 17.31 -1.45 -16.58
N LYS A 357 16.93 -0.39 -15.87
CA LYS A 357 16.47 0.89 -16.45
C LYS A 357 17.43 2.05 -16.20
N GLY A 358 18.62 1.74 -15.70
CA GLY A 358 19.69 2.69 -15.46
C GLY A 358 19.75 3.24 -14.04
N TYR A 359 20.63 4.23 -13.86
CA TYR A 359 20.87 4.92 -12.60
C TYR A 359 20.04 6.17 -12.48
N LEU A 360 19.44 6.35 -11.31
CA LEU A 360 18.69 7.55 -11.00
C LEU A 360 19.27 8.25 -9.78
N GLN A 361 19.40 9.57 -9.89
CA GLN A 361 19.74 10.46 -8.77
C GLN A 361 18.50 10.83 -7.96
N ASN A 362 17.34 10.84 -8.60
CA ASN A 362 16.06 11.12 -7.98
C ASN A 362 15.33 9.81 -7.70
N ALA A 363 14.55 9.79 -6.61
CA ALA A 363 13.72 8.65 -6.24
C ALA A 363 12.43 8.54 -7.07
N THR A 364 12.53 8.70 -8.41
CA THR A 364 11.40 8.68 -9.34
C THR A 364 11.77 8.08 -10.71
N TYR A 365 10.91 7.25 -11.29
CA TYR A 365 11.10 6.63 -12.62
C TYR A 365 9.82 6.64 -13.45
N GLN A 366 9.91 6.91 -14.76
CA GLN A 366 8.77 6.83 -15.69
C GLN A 366 8.96 5.65 -16.66
N PRO A 367 8.17 4.57 -16.54
CA PRO A 367 8.29 3.38 -17.39
C PRO A 367 7.82 3.59 -18.83
N GLY A 368 7.20 4.74 -19.14
CA GLY A 368 6.57 5.01 -20.43
C GLY A 368 5.14 4.44 -20.50
N THR A 369 4.68 4.16 -21.72
CA THR A 369 3.32 3.66 -21.99
C THR A 369 3.18 2.22 -21.51
N LEU A 370 2.18 1.98 -20.67
CA LEU A 370 1.86 0.65 -20.16
C LEU A 370 0.84 -0.09 -21.04
N VAL A 371 0.90 -1.42 -21.00
CA VAL A 371 -0.03 -2.33 -21.68
C VAL A 371 -1.22 -2.58 -20.76
N ASN A 372 -2.43 -2.36 -21.28
CA ASN A 372 -3.65 -2.54 -20.52
C ASN A 372 -3.77 -3.96 -19.94
N ASN A 373 -4.39 -4.09 -18.76
CA ASN A 373 -4.59 -5.35 -18.06
C ASN A 373 -3.29 -6.13 -17.82
N THR A 374 -2.23 -5.42 -17.43
CA THR A 374 -0.90 -6.01 -17.20
C THR A 374 -0.39 -5.66 -15.81
N THR A 375 0.12 -6.67 -15.10
CA THR A 375 0.85 -6.49 -13.83
C THR A 375 2.32 -6.23 -14.13
N TYR A 376 2.84 -5.18 -13.51
CA TYR A 376 4.24 -4.76 -13.59
C TYR A 376 4.91 -4.96 -12.24
N TYR A 377 6.14 -5.45 -12.29
CA TYR A 377 7.01 -5.65 -11.15
C TYR A 377 8.20 -4.72 -11.27
N TRP A 378 8.62 -4.17 -10.14
CA TRP A 378 9.75 -3.28 -10.10
C TRP A 378 10.46 -3.34 -8.76
N ARG A 379 11.75 -3.05 -8.80
CA ARG A 379 12.63 -3.09 -7.63
C ARG A 379 13.63 -1.95 -7.76
N VAL A 380 13.99 -1.39 -6.62
CA VAL A 380 15.04 -0.38 -6.53
C VAL A 380 16.14 -0.88 -5.62
N ASP A 381 17.33 -1.07 -6.19
CA ASP A 381 18.52 -1.37 -5.40
C ASP A 381 19.25 -0.04 -5.09
N GLU A 382 19.58 0.16 -3.81
CA GLU A 382 20.10 1.41 -3.28
C GLU A 382 21.63 1.34 -3.18
N MET A 383 22.35 2.22 -3.87
CA MET A 383 23.80 2.31 -3.74
C MET A 383 24.16 3.34 -2.68
N ASP A 384 24.97 2.95 -1.69
CA ASP A 384 25.45 3.86 -0.65
C ASP A 384 26.74 4.60 -1.03
N SER A 385 27.14 5.57 -0.19
CA SER A 385 28.37 6.36 -0.40
C SER A 385 29.68 5.56 -0.38
N LEU A 386 29.65 4.29 0.04
CA LEU A 386 30.79 3.37 0.00
C LEU A 386 30.75 2.48 -1.25
N GLY A 387 29.72 2.59 -2.08
CA GLY A 387 29.52 1.77 -3.29
C GLY A 387 28.89 0.42 -3.02
N VAL A 388 28.38 0.20 -1.81
CA VAL A 388 27.65 -1.02 -1.49
C VAL A 388 26.23 -0.89 -2.03
N VAL A 389 25.81 -1.87 -2.82
CA VAL A 389 24.45 -1.96 -3.34
C VAL A 389 23.58 -2.77 -2.37
N HIS A 390 22.54 -2.13 -1.85
CA HIS A 390 21.53 -2.70 -0.97
C HIS A 390 20.31 -3.08 -1.78
N LYS A 391 20.14 -4.38 -2.01
CA LYS A 391 19.05 -4.93 -2.80
C LYS A 391 17.68 -4.59 -2.19
N GLY A 392 16.77 -4.07 -3.01
CA GLY A 392 15.42 -3.69 -2.61
C GLY A 392 14.41 -4.85 -2.63
N ASP A 393 13.24 -4.59 -2.05
CA ASP A 393 12.09 -5.46 -2.20
C ASP A 393 11.47 -5.30 -3.60
N VAL A 394 10.81 -6.35 -4.09
CA VAL A 394 10.07 -6.29 -5.36
C VAL A 394 8.65 -5.84 -5.10
N TRP A 395 8.27 -4.73 -5.71
CA TRP A 395 6.93 -4.16 -5.67
C TRP A 395 6.17 -4.47 -6.95
N ALA A 396 4.85 -4.48 -6.87
CA ALA A 396 3.96 -4.76 -7.99
C ALA A 396 2.87 -3.71 -8.11
N PHE A 397 2.40 -3.44 -9.32
CA PHE A 397 1.14 -2.73 -9.57
C PHE A 397 0.53 -3.24 -10.88
N ALA A 398 -0.79 -3.12 -11.02
CA ALA A 398 -1.48 -3.43 -12.27
C ALA A 398 -1.88 -2.14 -12.98
N TYR A 399 -1.82 -2.12 -14.31
CA TYR A 399 -2.44 -1.07 -15.10
C TYR A 399 -3.73 -1.57 -15.73
N ASP A 400 -4.83 -0.89 -15.42
CA ASP A 400 -6.12 -1.06 -16.09
C ASP A 400 -6.62 0.32 -16.52
N SER A 401 -6.85 0.49 -17.81
CA SER A 401 -7.43 1.70 -18.40
C SER A 401 -8.86 1.96 -17.94
N ARG A 402 -9.54 0.94 -17.41
CA ARG A 402 -10.86 1.06 -16.81
C ARG A 402 -10.71 1.55 -15.37
N ASP A 403 -11.68 2.34 -14.91
CA ASP A 403 -11.74 2.77 -13.52
C ASP A 403 -12.21 1.58 -12.65
N ALA A 404 -11.26 0.70 -12.31
CA ALA A 404 -11.51 -0.53 -11.59
C ALA A 404 -10.95 -0.44 -10.17
N VAL A 405 -11.81 -0.72 -9.18
CA VAL A 405 -11.46 -0.68 -7.76
C VAL A 405 -11.48 -2.09 -7.19
N GLU A 406 -10.36 -2.53 -6.62
CA GLU A 406 -10.28 -3.79 -5.89
C GLU A 406 -11.18 -3.75 -4.65
N LEU A 407 -12.12 -4.68 -4.55
CA LEU A 407 -13.01 -4.80 -3.41
C LEU A 407 -12.33 -5.54 -2.27
N LEU A 408 -11.41 -6.47 -2.55
CA LEU A 408 -10.71 -7.20 -1.51
C LEU A 408 -9.71 -6.31 -0.76
N VAL A 409 -9.74 -6.40 0.57
CA VAL A 409 -8.87 -5.62 1.46
C VAL A 409 -7.46 -6.21 1.51
N ASP A 410 -7.35 -7.52 1.34
CA ASP A 410 -6.10 -8.29 1.40
C ASP A 410 -6.17 -9.49 0.45
N PRO A 411 -6.16 -9.26 -0.87
CA PRO A 411 -6.31 -10.32 -1.88
C PRO A 411 -5.25 -11.43 -1.76
N ASP A 412 -4.06 -11.09 -1.27
CA ASP A 412 -2.91 -12.00 -1.14
C ASP A 412 -2.77 -12.62 0.27
N PHE A 413 -3.78 -12.48 1.14
CA PHE A 413 -3.84 -13.06 2.49
C PHE A 413 -2.67 -12.68 3.42
N GLN A 414 -2.03 -11.53 3.20
CA GLN A 414 -0.82 -11.12 3.92
C GLN A 414 -1.07 -10.86 5.41
N ARG A 415 -2.29 -10.48 5.78
CA ARG A 415 -2.65 -10.16 7.17
C ARG A 415 -3.18 -11.35 7.95
N GLY A 416 -3.40 -12.49 7.29
CA GLY A 416 -3.86 -13.72 7.92
C GLY A 416 -5.33 -13.68 8.39
N PHE A 417 -5.66 -14.53 9.36
CA PHE A 417 -7.05 -14.88 9.70
C PHE A 417 -7.41 -14.67 11.18
N ASN A 418 -8.63 -14.19 11.41
CA ASN A 418 -9.36 -14.33 12.67
C ASN A 418 -10.05 -15.71 12.69
N VAL A 419 -9.62 -16.62 13.55
CA VAL A 419 -10.12 -18.00 13.59
C VAL A 419 -11.41 -18.08 14.40
N GLY A 420 -12.49 -18.53 13.76
CA GLY A 420 -13.80 -18.68 14.38
C GLY A 420 -13.91 -19.90 15.29
N ASP A 421 -14.73 -19.80 16.32
CA ASP A 421 -15.12 -20.93 17.15
C ASP A 421 -15.98 -21.91 16.34
N PRO A 422 -15.64 -23.21 16.32
CA PRO A 422 -16.42 -24.20 15.60
C PRO A 422 -17.78 -24.53 16.26
N THR A 423 -18.00 -24.06 17.50
CA THR A 423 -19.24 -24.29 18.25
C THR A 423 -20.43 -23.64 17.54
N PRO A 424 -21.54 -24.37 17.31
CA PRO A 424 -22.74 -23.79 16.72
C PRO A 424 -23.26 -22.59 17.52
N GLY A 425 -23.53 -21.48 16.85
CA GLY A 425 -24.04 -20.27 17.49
C GLY A 425 -23.57 -18.99 16.82
N ALA A 426 -23.56 -17.91 17.60
CA ALA A 426 -23.02 -16.64 17.14
C ALA A 426 -21.52 -16.78 16.85
N TRP A 427 -21.04 -16.02 15.87
CA TRP A 427 -19.61 -15.95 15.55
C TRP A 427 -18.80 -15.46 16.74
N VAL A 428 -17.82 -16.25 17.17
CA VAL A 428 -16.86 -15.93 18.23
C VAL A 428 -15.46 -16.16 17.70
N VAL A 429 -14.56 -15.18 17.83
CA VAL A 429 -13.15 -15.35 17.44
C VAL A 429 -12.38 -16.00 18.59
N GLN A 430 -11.73 -17.14 18.33
CA GLN A 430 -10.90 -17.85 19.31
C GLN A 430 -9.45 -17.35 19.34
N GLY A 431 -8.95 -16.79 18.24
CA GLY A 431 -7.57 -16.35 18.10
C GLY A 431 -7.23 -15.94 16.66
N THR A 432 -5.95 -15.68 16.40
CA THR A 432 -5.45 -15.21 15.10
C THR A 432 -4.37 -16.14 14.56
N MET A 433 -4.31 -16.30 13.23
CA MET A 433 -3.21 -16.98 12.53
C MET A 433 -2.58 -16.02 11.54
N GLN A 434 -1.28 -15.78 11.67
CA GLN A 434 -0.51 -14.88 10.82
C GLN A 434 0.88 -15.46 10.57
N TRP A 435 1.39 -15.33 9.35
CA TRP A 435 2.75 -15.73 9.01
C TRP A 435 3.78 -14.66 9.41
N ASP A 436 3.37 -13.40 9.44
CA ASP A 436 4.15 -12.26 9.94
C ASP A 436 3.20 -11.27 10.63
N SER A 437 3.42 -11.03 11.94
CA SER A 437 2.59 -10.14 12.74
C SER A 437 2.79 -8.66 12.41
N THR A 438 3.84 -8.31 11.66
CA THR A 438 4.10 -6.93 11.23
C THR A 438 3.17 -6.46 10.10
N ASN A 439 2.44 -7.39 9.45
CA ASN A 439 1.49 -7.08 8.38
C ASN A 439 0.17 -6.45 8.86
N GLY A 440 0.04 -6.17 10.15
CA GLY A 440 -1.15 -5.57 10.76
C GLY A 440 -2.23 -6.60 11.10
N ASN A 441 -3.40 -6.14 11.53
CA ASN A 441 -4.45 -7.03 12.03
C ASN A 441 -5.11 -7.87 10.91
N PRO A 442 -5.50 -9.12 11.18
CA PRO A 442 -6.24 -9.95 10.22
C PRO A 442 -7.53 -9.30 9.75
N VAL A 443 -7.77 -9.36 8.45
CA VAL A 443 -9.01 -8.88 7.80
C VAL A 443 -9.86 -10.00 7.21
N TRP A 444 -9.29 -11.20 7.11
CA TRP A 444 -10.03 -12.42 6.81
C TRP A 444 -10.48 -13.09 8.10
N SER A 445 -11.66 -13.69 8.06
CA SER A 445 -12.10 -14.68 9.02
C SER A 445 -11.81 -16.07 8.49
N LEU A 446 -11.54 -17.03 9.37
CA LEU A 446 -11.48 -18.45 9.05
C LEU A 446 -12.63 -19.17 9.75
N GLY A 447 -13.71 -19.39 9.00
CA GLY A 447 -14.86 -20.17 9.41
C GLY A 447 -14.53 -21.65 9.38
N GLN A 448 -14.66 -22.32 10.52
CA GLN A 448 -14.41 -23.75 10.68
C GLN A 448 -15.65 -24.45 11.23
N TRP A 449 -16.76 -24.27 10.55
CA TRP A 449 -18.07 -24.75 11.02
C TRP A 449 -18.13 -26.27 11.08
N ASN A 450 -18.85 -26.79 12.08
CA ASN A 450 -19.18 -28.22 12.21
C ASN A 450 -17.96 -29.16 12.28
N THR A 451 -16.83 -28.68 12.78
CA THR A 451 -15.63 -29.48 13.04
C THR A 451 -15.43 -29.72 14.52
N SER A 452 -14.79 -30.84 14.86
CA SER A 452 -14.36 -31.14 16.23
C SER A 452 -12.90 -30.76 16.49
N TYR A 453 -12.20 -30.21 15.49
CA TYR A 453 -10.76 -29.98 15.53
C TYR A 453 -10.44 -28.52 15.22
N SER A 454 -10.64 -27.62 16.19
CA SER A 454 -10.25 -26.22 16.00
C SER A 454 -8.75 -26.11 15.65
N ILE A 455 -8.44 -25.32 14.63
CA ILE A 455 -7.04 -25.08 14.20
C ILE A 455 -6.36 -23.95 14.98
N VAL A 456 -7.07 -23.19 15.82
CA VAL A 456 -6.56 -21.96 16.43
C VAL A 456 -5.26 -22.12 17.24
N ASN A 457 -5.04 -23.30 17.83
CA ASN A 457 -3.85 -23.63 18.62
C ASN A 457 -2.81 -24.43 17.84
N ALA A 458 -2.92 -24.52 16.52
CA ALA A 458 -1.90 -25.15 15.69
C ALA A 458 -0.57 -24.44 15.88
N VAL A 459 0.49 -25.21 16.13
CA VAL A 459 1.84 -24.68 16.27
C VAL A 459 2.34 -24.30 14.87
N PRO A 460 2.72 -23.02 14.63
CA PRO A 460 3.20 -22.59 13.32
C PRO A 460 4.52 -23.29 12.96
N VAL A 461 4.62 -23.78 11.73
CA VAL A 461 5.84 -24.40 11.18
C VAL A 461 6.34 -23.56 10.00
N GLN A 462 7.57 -23.05 10.12
CA GLN A 462 8.21 -22.32 9.04
C GLN A 462 8.59 -23.26 7.89
N LEU A 463 8.19 -22.93 6.67
CA LEU A 463 8.54 -23.67 5.46
C LEU A 463 9.79 -23.07 4.78
N PRO A 464 10.53 -23.84 3.95
CA PRO A 464 11.70 -23.35 3.21
C PRO A 464 11.41 -22.16 2.29
N SER A 465 10.16 -22.01 1.87
CA SER A 465 9.67 -20.91 1.02
C SER A 465 9.54 -19.57 1.75
N GLY A 466 9.64 -19.56 3.09
CA GLY A 466 9.28 -18.41 3.91
C GLY A 466 7.82 -18.38 4.35
N SER A 467 6.96 -19.26 3.80
CA SER A 467 5.59 -19.44 4.28
C SER A 467 5.54 -20.09 5.67
N VAL A 468 4.40 -19.95 6.33
CA VAL A 468 4.09 -20.59 7.61
C VAL A 468 2.91 -21.54 7.45
N GLU A 469 3.10 -22.76 7.91
CA GLU A 469 2.06 -23.78 7.98
C GLU A 469 1.42 -23.83 9.36
N PHE A 470 0.08 -23.85 9.37
CA PHE A 470 -0.75 -24.16 10.52
C PHE A 470 -1.49 -25.45 10.22
N ALA A 471 -1.27 -26.50 11.01
CA ALA A 471 -1.89 -27.79 10.76
C ALA A 471 -2.32 -28.50 12.04
N ASN A 472 -3.38 -29.30 11.90
CA ASN A 472 -3.78 -30.31 12.89
C ASN A 472 -4.19 -31.60 12.16
N ALA A 473 -4.80 -32.56 12.86
CA ALA A 473 -5.16 -33.85 12.30
C ALA A 473 -6.15 -33.81 11.11
N THR A 474 -6.89 -32.71 10.93
CA THR A 474 -7.98 -32.59 9.95
C THR A 474 -7.84 -31.39 9.01
N LYS A 475 -6.90 -30.48 9.28
CA LYS A 475 -6.77 -29.22 8.55
C LYS A 475 -5.31 -28.86 8.35
N ARG A 476 -5.05 -28.20 7.22
CA ARG A 476 -3.78 -27.52 6.96
C ARG A 476 -4.08 -26.21 6.24
N VAL A 477 -3.49 -25.13 6.75
CA VAL A 477 -3.54 -23.79 6.18
C VAL A 477 -2.11 -23.31 6.03
N VAL A 478 -1.73 -22.88 4.83
CA VAL A 478 -0.41 -22.27 4.57
C VAL A 478 -0.62 -20.90 3.96
N MET A 479 0.09 -19.92 4.47
CA MET A 479 0.14 -18.56 3.95
C MET A 479 1.56 -18.01 4.15
N GLY A 480 1.97 -17.02 3.37
CA GLY A 480 3.35 -16.55 3.41
C GLY A 480 3.60 -15.27 2.62
N PRO A 481 4.88 -14.93 2.40
CA PRO A 481 5.27 -13.81 1.58
C PRO A 481 4.62 -13.90 0.20
N ILE A 482 4.25 -12.74 -0.35
CA ILE A 482 3.83 -12.63 -1.76
C ILE A 482 4.86 -13.36 -2.63
N ASN A 483 4.37 -14.21 -3.53
CA ASN A 483 5.17 -15.02 -4.46
C ASN A 483 5.94 -16.19 -3.84
N SER A 484 5.55 -16.65 -2.66
CA SER A 484 6.00 -17.94 -2.14
C SER A 484 5.78 -19.07 -3.16
N SER A 485 6.66 -20.07 -3.15
CA SER A 485 6.43 -21.31 -3.92
C SER A 485 5.20 -22.09 -3.43
N ASP A 486 4.72 -21.79 -2.23
CA ASP A 486 3.47 -22.31 -1.67
C ASP A 486 2.24 -21.47 -2.08
N ALA A 487 2.39 -20.53 -3.03
CA ALA A 487 1.36 -19.59 -3.48
C ALA A 487 0.81 -18.70 -2.34
N ASP A 488 -0.32 -18.03 -2.57
CA ASP A 488 -0.88 -17.08 -1.60
C ASP A 488 -1.61 -17.80 -0.46
N LEU A 489 -2.28 -18.92 -0.78
CA LEU A 489 -3.00 -19.73 0.21
C LEU A 489 -3.09 -21.21 -0.19
N ILE A 490 -2.83 -22.11 0.78
CA ILE A 490 -3.17 -23.54 0.68
C ILE A 490 -4.23 -23.89 1.72
N PHE A 491 -5.29 -24.55 1.27
CA PHE A 491 -6.31 -25.14 2.14
C PHE A 491 -6.43 -26.64 1.93
N MET A 492 -6.23 -27.38 3.02
CA MET A 492 -6.48 -28.81 3.09
C MET A 492 -7.50 -29.12 4.19
N VAL A 493 -8.42 -30.01 3.86
CA VAL A 493 -9.31 -30.66 4.83
C VAL A 493 -9.19 -32.18 4.73
N ASP A 494 -9.27 -32.84 5.87
CA ASP A 494 -9.36 -34.29 6.01
C ASP A 494 -10.47 -34.62 7.00
N THR A 495 -11.60 -35.05 6.47
CA THR A 495 -12.81 -35.28 7.26
C THR A 495 -12.86 -36.66 7.92
N ARG A 496 -11.89 -37.56 7.66
CA ARG A 496 -11.90 -38.95 8.17
C ARG A 496 -11.94 -39.06 9.69
N LEU A 497 -11.41 -38.07 10.39
CA LEU A 497 -11.34 -38.04 11.85
C LEU A 497 -12.46 -37.21 12.48
N GLU A 498 -13.25 -36.51 11.67
CA GLU A 498 -14.42 -35.76 12.13
C GLU A 498 -15.51 -36.74 12.56
N THR A 499 -15.97 -36.65 13.81
CA THR A 499 -16.87 -37.67 14.40
C THR A 499 -18.01 -37.13 15.26
N THR A 500 -18.07 -35.82 15.54
CA THR A 500 -18.72 -35.36 16.80
C THR A 500 -19.60 -34.11 16.74
N VAL A 501 -20.28 -33.80 15.62
CA VAL A 501 -21.37 -32.79 15.65
C VAL A 501 -22.74 -33.44 15.44
N PRO A 502 -23.50 -33.74 16.51
CA PRO A 502 -24.84 -34.30 16.40
C PRO A 502 -25.76 -33.41 15.55
N GLY A 503 -26.32 -33.98 14.48
CA GLY A 503 -27.30 -33.30 13.62
C GLY A 503 -26.72 -32.47 12.46
N VAL A 504 -25.40 -32.41 12.29
CA VAL A 504 -24.76 -31.69 11.18
C VAL A 504 -23.76 -32.58 10.45
N SER A 505 -23.82 -32.60 9.12
CA SER A 505 -23.10 -33.58 8.29
C SER A 505 -21.93 -33.00 7.48
N TRP A 506 -21.69 -31.68 7.51
CA TRP A 506 -20.72 -31.00 6.64
C TRP A 506 -19.78 -30.07 7.42
N PRO A 507 -18.58 -30.56 7.80
CA PRO A 507 -17.47 -29.70 8.17
C PRO A 507 -17.12 -28.71 7.06
N HIS A 508 -16.95 -27.43 7.44
CA HIS A 508 -16.52 -26.37 6.54
C HIS A 508 -15.14 -25.86 6.95
N LEU A 509 -14.35 -25.45 5.95
CA LEU A 509 -13.17 -24.63 6.14
C LEU A 509 -13.21 -23.51 5.10
N LEU A 510 -13.73 -22.36 5.51
CA LEU A 510 -13.99 -21.21 4.65
C LEU A 510 -13.20 -20.02 5.14
N THR A 511 -12.59 -19.29 4.22
CA THR A 511 -12.19 -17.92 4.51
C THR A 511 -13.30 -16.95 4.11
N GLU A 512 -13.53 -15.92 4.92
CA GLU A 512 -14.60 -14.96 4.75
C GLU A 512 -14.06 -13.54 4.91
N GLN A 513 -14.44 -12.62 4.03
CA GLN A 513 -14.12 -11.20 4.18
C GLN A 513 -15.40 -10.36 4.09
N ASP A 514 -15.60 -9.53 5.11
CA ASP A 514 -16.66 -8.53 5.13
C ASP A 514 -16.25 -7.34 4.24
N LEU A 515 -17.02 -7.12 3.18
CA LEU A 515 -16.81 -6.05 2.22
C LEU A 515 -17.82 -4.91 2.40
N SER A 516 -18.60 -4.93 3.48
CA SER A 516 -19.64 -3.94 3.74
C SER A 516 -19.12 -2.51 3.86
N SER A 517 -17.84 -2.32 4.19
CA SER A 517 -17.16 -1.02 4.20
C SER A 517 -16.79 -0.48 2.80
N ARG A 518 -16.80 -1.34 1.77
CA ARG A 518 -16.50 -1.02 0.36
C ARG A 518 -17.76 -1.16 -0.51
N THR A 519 -18.78 -0.38 -0.17
CA THR A 519 -20.12 -0.53 -0.77
C THR A 519 -20.18 0.04 -2.20
N TYR A 520 -20.21 -0.83 -3.20
CA TYR A 520 -20.58 -0.47 -4.58
C TYR A 520 -21.91 -1.14 -4.95
N PHE A 521 -22.94 -0.32 -5.19
CA PHE A 521 -24.25 -0.81 -5.60
C PHE A 521 -24.21 -1.30 -7.05
N LEU A 522 -24.98 -2.34 -7.36
CA LEU A 522 -25.00 -2.95 -8.69
C LEU A 522 -25.31 -1.93 -9.80
N SER A 523 -26.14 -0.92 -9.51
CA SER A 523 -26.48 0.14 -10.47
C SER A 523 -25.33 1.11 -10.77
N GLN A 524 -24.25 1.09 -9.98
CA GLN A 524 -23.07 1.93 -10.16
C GLN A 524 -21.96 1.23 -10.98
N LEU A 525 -22.14 -0.06 -11.29
CA LEU A 525 -21.11 -0.87 -11.93
C LEU A 525 -21.32 -0.96 -13.43
N SER A 526 -20.25 -0.77 -14.20
CA SER A 526 -20.15 -1.16 -15.61
C SER A 526 -19.60 -2.59 -15.76
N GLY A 527 -18.93 -3.11 -14.72
CA GLY A 527 -18.42 -4.47 -14.63
C GLY A 527 -18.11 -4.90 -13.20
N LEU A 528 -18.00 -6.21 -13.00
CA LEU A 528 -17.53 -6.83 -11.76
C LEU A 528 -16.58 -7.94 -12.18
N ASP A 529 -15.28 -7.66 -12.15
CA ASP A 529 -14.27 -8.60 -12.61
C ASP A 529 -13.86 -9.50 -11.46
N PHE A 530 -13.86 -10.82 -11.70
CA PHE A 530 -13.36 -11.81 -10.77
C PHE A 530 -12.15 -12.49 -11.38
N HIS A 531 -11.13 -12.73 -10.54
CA HIS A 531 -9.96 -13.52 -10.90
C HIS A 531 -9.57 -14.45 -9.74
N VAL A 532 -9.23 -15.69 -10.05
CA VAL A 532 -8.41 -16.54 -9.16
C VAL A 532 -7.72 -17.61 -10.00
N GLU A 533 -6.48 -17.94 -9.66
CA GLU A 533 -5.84 -19.15 -10.14
C GLU A 533 -5.91 -20.22 -9.06
N ALA A 534 -6.28 -21.44 -9.43
CA ALA A 534 -6.38 -22.54 -8.49
C ALA A 534 -5.77 -23.83 -9.06
N ILE A 535 -5.17 -24.62 -8.19
CA ILE A 535 -4.69 -25.97 -8.48
C ILE A 535 -5.19 -26.94 -7.40
N LEU A 536 -5.63 -28.11 -7.84
CA LEU A 536 -5.98 -29.22 -6.96
C LEU A 536 -4.74 -30.07 -6.71
N ASN A 537 -4.12 -29.92 -5.55
CA ASN A 537 -2.93 -30.68 -5.17
C ASN A 537 -3.27 -32.15 -4.89
N SER A 538 -4.41 -32.40 -4.25
CA SER A 538 -4.90 -33.76 -4.02
C SER A 538 -6.42 -33.78 -3.77
N ALA A 539 -7.07 -34.86 -4.22
CA ALA A 539 -8.44 -35.18 -3.86
C ALA A 539 -8.58 -36.69 -3.69
N ASN A 540 -8.80 -37.13 -2.46
CA ASN A 540 -8.98 -38.53 -2.10
C ASN A 540 -10.40 -38.74 -1.59
N LEU A 541 -11.21 -39.41 -2.40
CA LEU A 541 -12.53 -39.89 -2.00
C LEU A 541 -12.35 -41.21 -1.27
N TYR A 542 -12.74 -41.27 -0.01
CA TYR A 542 -12.72 -42.51 0.76
C TYR A 542 -14.03 -43.30 0.63
N ASP A 543 -15.10 -42.62 0.20
CA ASP A 543 -16.37 -43.21 -0.19
C ASP A 543 -16.72 -42.79 -1.62
N PRO A 544 -17.08 -43.72 -2.53
CA PRO A 544 -17.55 -43.40 -3.88
C PRO A 544 -18.75 -42.43 -3.95
N GLY A 545 -19.55 -42.32 -2.88
CA GLY A 545 -20.65 -41.35 -2.75
C GLY A 545 -20.27 -40.00 -2.15
N ALA A 546 -19.00 -39.81 -1.79
CA ALA A 546 -18.50 -38.59 -1.14
C ALA A 546 -18.60 -37.37 -2.05
N VAL A 547 -18.92 -36.22 -1.44
CA VAL A 547 -18.98 -34.92 -2.14
C VAL A 547 -17.88 -34.02 -1.61
N GLY A 548 -16.77 -33.89 -2.32
CA GLY A 548 -15.80 -32.82 -2.04
C GLY A 548 -16.09 -31.62 -2.92
N GLN A 549 -16.39 -30.45 -2.35
CA GLN A 549 -16.52 -29.22 -3.11
C GLN A 549 -15.70 -28.08 -2.50
N PHE A 550 -15.11 -27.27 -3.38
CA PHE A 550 -14.44 -26.01 -3.05
C PHE A 550 -15.10 -24.89 -3.83
N LEU A 551 -15.67 -23.94 -3.11
CA LEU A 551 -16.57 -22.93 -3.64
C LEU A 551 -16.06 -21.54 -3.30
N VAL A 552 -16.35 -20.58 -4.17
CA VAL A 552 -16.34 -19.15 -3.88
C VAL A 552 -17.77 -18.66 -3.92
N TYR A 553 -18.20 -17.95 -2.89
CA TYR A 553 -19.49 -17.29 -2.84
C TYR A 553 -19.32 -15.79 -2.62
N ILE A 554 -20.00 -14.99 -3.44
CA ILE A 554 -20.09 -13.54 -3.29
C ILE A 554 -21.47 -13.23 -2.73
N ILE A 555 -21.51 -12.42 -1.68
CA ILE A 555 -22.76 -12.00 -1.03
C ILE A 555 -23.27 -10.74 -1.72
N ILE A 556 -24.45 -10.85 -2.33
CA ILE A 556 -25.14 -9.71 -2.95
C ILE A 556 -26.32 -9.32 -2.07
N GLN A 557 -26.20 -8.19 -1.38
CA GLN A 557 -27.11 -7.82 -0.29
C GLN A 557 -27.78 -6.46 -0.54
N ASN A 558 -29.07 -6.40 -0.23
CA ASN A 558 -29.79 -5.14 -0.08
C ASN A 558 -29.30 -4.40 1.17
N ARG A 559 -28.57 -3.30 0.97
CA ARG A 559 -28.02 -2.46 2.04
C ARG A 559 -28.72 -1.11 2.15
N ASN A 560 -29.76 -0.86 1.35
CA ASN A 560 -30.56 0.35 1.48
C ASN A 560 -31.53 0.23 2.66
N THR A 561 -31.23 0.91 3.77
CA THR A 561 -32.04 0.87 5.01
C THR A 561 -33.46 1.41 4.84
N ALA A 562 -33.73 2.19 3.80
CA ALA A 562 -35.06 2.67 3.46
C ALA A 562 -35.87 1.66 2.60
N SER A 563 -35.22 0.61 2.08
CA SER A 563 -35.87 -0.41 1.27
C SER A 563 -36.60 -1.42 2.15
N SER A 564 -37.82 -1.82 1.77
CA SER A 564 -38.55 -2.89 2.47
C SER A 564 -37.84 -4.25 2.37
N GLY A 565 -36.85 -4.38 1.48
CA GLY A 565 -36.00 -5.55 1.32
C GLY A 565 -34.66 -5.46 2.06
N TYR A 566 -34.45 -4.45 2.92
CA TYR A 566 -33.19 -4.27 3.66
C TYR A 566 -32.73 -5.57 4.34
N GLY A 567 -31.45 -5.89 4.19
CA GLY A 567 -30.82 -7.08 4.75
C GLY A 567 -31.06 -8.36 3.97
N LYS A 568 -31.98 -8.40 3.00
CA LYS A 568 -32.14 -9.56 2.09
C LYS A 568 -30.93 -9.66 1.15
N PHE A 569 -30.48 -10.87 0.91
CA PHE A 569 -29.33 -11.15 0.06
C PHE A 569 -29.52 -12.43 -0.74
N TYR A 570 -28.60 -12.72 -1.65
CA TYR A 570 -28.45 -14.03 -2.26
C TYR A 570 -26.97 -14.36 -2.41
N TRP A 571 -26.65 -15.65 -2.46
CA TRP A 571 -25.29 -16.13 -2.66
C TRP A 571 -25.03 -16.35 -4.15
N PHE A 572 -24.03 -15.67 -4.69
CA PHE A 572 -23.57 -15.86 -6.05
C PHE A 572 -22.33 -16.74 -6.07
N GLY A 573 -22.48 -17.98 -6.52
CA GLY A 573 -21.47 -19.03 -6.41
C GLY A 573 -20.63 -19.24 -7.67
N ILE A 574 -19.35 -19.50 -7.45
CA ILE A 574 -18.35 -19.92 -8.42
C ILE A 574 -17.70 -21.20 -7.86
N ALA A 575 -18.01 -22.35 -8.44
CA ALA A 575 -17.50 -23.64 -7.96
C ALA A 575 -16.10 -23.95 -8.53
N LEU A 576 -15.03 -23.63 -7.81
CA LEU A 576 -13.68 -23.93 -8.33
C LEU A 576 -13.44 -25.43 -8.49
N TYR A 577 -14.00 -26.25 -7.60
CA TYR A 577 -13.92 -27.70 -7.65
C TYR A 577 -15.20 -28.35 -7.11
N ASP A 578 -15.70 -29.34 -7.82
CA ASP A 578 -16.69 -30.28 -7.32
C ASP A 578 -16.40 -31.66 -7.91
N ASN A 579 -16.17 -32.65 -7.05
CA ASN A 579 -15.83 -34.00 -7.50
C ASN A 579 -16.96 -34.67 -8.31
N ARG A 580 -18.22 -34.29 -8.09
CA ARG A 580 -19.38 -34.86 -8.80
C ARG A 580 -19.43 -34.41 -10.26
N TYR A 581 -18.85 -33.26 -10.57
CA TYR A 581 -18.99 -32.59 -11.86
C TYR A 581 -17.61 -32.30 -12.50
N PRO A 582 -16.86 -33.35 -12.90
CA PRO A 582 -15.53 -33.17 -13.51
C PRO A 582 -15.53 -32.39 -14.83
N ASN A 583 -16.70 -32.19 -15.45
CA ASN A 583 -16.88 -31.40 -16.67
C ASN A 583 -17.60 -30.07 -16.45
N GLN A 584 -17.67 -29.57 -15.21
CA GLN A 584 -18.35 -28.32 -14.87
C GLN A 584 -17.79 -27.11 -15.63
N TYR A 585 -16.49 -27.13 -15.97
CA TYR A 585 -15.83 -26.11 -16.80
C TYR A 585 -16.47 -25.94 -18.20
N LEU A 586 -17.26 -26.91 -18.68
CA LEU A 586 -18.03 -26.83 -19.93
C LEU A 586 -19.47 -26.37 -19.73
N SER A 587 -19.91 -26.16 -18.48
CA SER A 587 -21.28 -25.75 -18.17
C SER A 587 -21.56 -24.35 -18.70
N THR A 588 -22.69 -24.19 -19.38
CA THR A 588 -23.17 -22.93 -19.98
C THR A 588 -24.41 -22.36 -19.28
N THR A 589 -24.96 -23.08 -18.30
CA THR A 589 -26.23 -22.72 -17.66
C THR A 589 -26.02 -22.34 -16.18
N MET A 590 -26.76 -21.33 -15.72
CA MET A 590 -26.91 -21.01 -14.29
C MET A 590 -27.63 -22.16 -13.56
N TYR A 591 -27.12 -22.53 -12.39
CA TYR A 591 -27.81 -23.45 -11.46
C TYR A 591 -28.36 -22.66 -10.29
N TYR A 592 -29.59 -22.96 -9.87
CA TYR A 592 -30.30 -22.24 -8.80
C TYR A 592 -30.77 -23.23 -7.74
N GLN A 593 -30.61 -22.87 -6.46
CA GLN A 593 -31.03 -23.69 -5.34
C GLN A 593 -31.59 -22.83 -4.20
N TYR A 594 -32.58 -23.38 -3.51
CA TYR A 594 -33.03 -22.88 -2.22
C TYR A 594 -32.28 -23.60 -1.11
N ASP A 595 -31.59 -22.86 -0.26
CA ASP A 595 -30.99 -23.42 0.95
C ASP A 595 -31.96 -23.31 2.12
N ALA A 596 -32.51 -24.46 2.52
CA ALA A 596 -33.43 -24.54 3.64
C ALA A 596 -32.76 -24.25 5.00
N GLY A 597 -31.44 -24.41 5.12
CA GLY A 597 -30.69 -24.16 6.34
C GLY A 597 -30.56 -22.68 6.67
N SER A 598 -30.21 -21.85 5.67
CA SER A 598 -30.14 -20.39 5.82
C SER A 598 -31.44 -19.65 5.48
N GLY A 599 -32.39 -20.32 4.81
CA GLY A 599 -33.58 -19.69 4.26
C GLY A 599 -33.28 -18.75 3.08
N MET A 600 -32.10 -18.92 2.47
CA MET A 600 -31.57 -18.04 1.43
C MET A 600 -31.53 -18.73 0.08
N MET A 601 -31.53 -17.92 -0.98
CA MET A 601 -31.30 -18.40 -2.34
C MET A 601 -29.81 -18.38 -2.66
N LEU A 602 -29.36 -19.42 -3.37
CA LEU A 602 -28.02 -19.48 -3.94
C LEU A 602 -28.08 -19.85 -5.41
N CYS A 603 -27.07 -19.40 -6.16
CA CYS A 603 -26.86 -19.82 -7.53
C CYS A 603 -25.40 -20.21 -7.74
N GLN A 604 -25.16 -20.99 -8.78
CA GLN A 604 -23.83 -21.32 -9.28
C GLN A 604 -23.76 -20.87 -10.74
N MET A 605 -22.75 -20.07 -11.07
CA MET A 605 -22.57 -19.57 -12.43
C MET A 605 -21.97 -20.63 -13.37
N PRO A 606 -22.28 -20.55 -14.67
CA PRO A 606 -21.59 -21.38 -15.67
C PRO A 606 -20.09 -21.05 -15.72
N GLN A 607 -19.29 -22.03 -16.14
CA GLN A 607 -17.83 -21.89 -16.21
C GLN A 607 -17.27 -21.93 -17.63
N ALA A 608 -18.09 -22.25 -18.63
CA ALA A 608 -17.67 -22.25 -20.02
C ALA A 608 -17.19 -20.86 -20.44
N GLY A 609 -15.92 -20.78 -20.85
CA GLY A 609 -15.27 -19.52 -21.22
C GLY A 609 -14.82 -18.65 -20.03
N PHE A 610 -15.03 -19.10 -18.79
CA PHE A 610 -14.59 -18.44 -17.57
C PHE A 610 -13.45 -19.20 -16.89
N ALA A 611 -13.52 -20.54 -16.87
CA ALA A 611 -12.43 -21.41 -16.46
C ALA A 611 -11.55 -21.77 -17.67
N SER A 612 -10.22 -21.65 -17.54
CA SER A 612 -9.28 -21.97 -18.61
C SER A 612 -9.14 -23.47 -18.89
N GLY A 613 -9.67 -24.32 -18.02
CA GLY A 613 -9.54 -25.77 -18.14
C GLY A 613 -10.19 -26.54 -17.00
N LYS A 614 -9.84 -27.83 -16.91
CA LYS A 614 -10.38 -28.79 -15.96
C LYS A 614 -9.47 -28.92 -14.75
N ILE A 615 -9.91 -28.44 -13.59
CA ILE A 615 -9.10 -28.44 -12.35
C ILE A 615 -8.76 -29.86 -11.86
N HIS A 616 -9.60 -30.85 -12.17
CA HIS A 616 -9.40 -32.25 -11.77
C HIS A 616 -8.17 -32.89 -12.43
N ASP A 617 -7.59 -32.25 -13.45
CA ASP A 617 -6.38 -32.75 -14.11
C ASP A 617 -5.09 -32.39 -13.34
N GLY A 618 -5.20 -31.67 -12.22
CA GLY A 618 -4.07 -31.33 -11.35
C GLY A 618 -3.15 -30.24 -11.91
N ASN A 619 -3.66 -29.42 -12.83
CA ASN A 619 -2.95 -28.26 -13.38
C ASN A 619 -3.53 -26.97 -12.80
N TRP A 620 -2.75 -25.89 -12.86
CA TRP A 620 -3.26 -24.54 -12.61
C TRP A 620 -4.37 -24.21 -13.60
N VAL A 621 -5.52 -23.80 -13.07
CA VAL A 621 -6.67 -23.31 -13.84
C VAL A 621 -6.93 -21.86 -13.45
N VAL A 622 -7.10 -21.02 -14.46
CA VAL A 622 -7.45 -19.61 -14.31
C VAL A 622 -8.97 -19.49 -14.39
N PHE A 623 -9.57 -18.83 -13.40
CA PHE A 623 -10.98 -18.45 -13.39
C PHE A 623 -11.04 -16.93 -13.50
N ASP A 624 -11.38 -16.42 -14.68
CA ASP A 624 -11.25 -14.99 -15.00
C ASP A 624 -12.44 -14.49 -15.82
N GLY A 625 -12.97 -13.34 -15.43
CA GLY A 625 -13.89 -12.57 -16.28
C GLY A 625 -14.87 -11.68 -15.53
N ASN A 626 -15.62 -10.89 -16.30
CA ASN A 626 -16.69 -10.03 -15.79
C ASN A 626 -17.93 -10.86 -15.43
N ILE A 627 -18.22 -10.97 -14.13
CA ILE A 627 -19.35 -11.72 -13.57
C ILE A 627 -20.62 -10.88 -13.40
N LEU A 628 -20.57 -9.55 -13.59
CA LEU A 628 -21.72 -8.66 -13.40
C LEU A 628 -22.97 -9.09 -14.20
N PRO A 629 -22.88 -9.50 -15.49
CA PRO A 629 -24.05 -9.95 -16.23
C PRO A 629 -24.75 -11.15 -15.58
N ARG A 630 -23.99 -12.08 -14.98
CA ARG A 630 -24.52 -13.26 -14.29
C ARG A 630 -25.08 -12.91 -12.92
N VAL A 631 -24.48 -11.95 -12.23
CA VAL A 631 -25.03 -11.40 -10.98
C VAL A 631 -26.40 -10.77 -11.23
N ILE A 632 -26.56 -9.99 -12.31
CA ILE A 632 -27.82 -9.38 -12.72
C ILE A 632 -28.85 -10.43 -13.16
N GLU A 633 -28.42 -11.47 -13.89
CA GLU A 633 -29.26 -12.61 -14.26
C GLU A 633 -29.85 -13.29 -13.02
N ALA A 634 -29.00 -13.58 -12.01
CA ALA A 634 -29.42 -14.17 -10.74
C ALA A 634 -30.37 -13.26 -9.95
N PHE A 635 -30.10 -11.95 -9.88
CA PHE A 635 -31.00 -10.98 -9.25
C PHE A 635 -32.41 -11.06 -9.84
N ASN A 636 -32.51 -11.04 -11.18
CA ASN A 636 -33.79 -11.09 -11.88
C ASN A 636 -34.51 -12.42 -11.65
N TYR A 637 -33.78 -13.53 -11.67
CA TYR A 637 -34.34 -14.85 -11.38
C TYR A 637 -34.93 -14.91 -9.97
N PHE A 638 -34.17 -14.53 -8.95
CA PHE A 638 -34.63 -14.56 -7.55
C PHE A 638 -35.78 -13.58 -7.29
N LYS A 639 -35.78 -12.42 -7.95
CA LYS A 639 -36.91 -11.49 -7.89
C LYS A 639 -38.19 -12.11 -8.47
N SER A 640 -38.08 -12.84 -9.58
CA SER A 640 -39.23 -13.46 -10.25
C SER A 640 -39.78 -14.71 -9.55
N THR A 641 -38.93 -15.43 -8.81
CA THR A 641 -39.27 -16.71 -8.15
C THR A 641 -39.62 -16.54 -6.67
N GLY A 642 -39.61 -15.31 -6.16
CA GLY A 642 -39.89 -15.00 -4.75
C GLY A 642 -38.72 -15.22 -3.80
N GLY A 643 -37.52 -15.46 -4.34
CA GLY A 643 -36.27 -15.58 -3.59
C GLY A 643 -35.82 -14.28 -2.92
N ILE A 644 -36.17 -13.14 -3.51
CA ILE A 644 -36.09 -11.81 -2.90
C ILE A 644 -37.43 -11.08 -3.12
N PRO A 645 -37.76 -10.02 -2.32
CA PRO A 645 -39.03 -9.32 -2.46
C PRO A 645 -39.28 -8.84 -3.89
N ALA A 646 -40.51 -9.02 -4.40
CA ALA A 646 -40.88 -8.68 -5.78
C ALA A 646 -40.73 -7.18 -6.10
N ASN A 647 -40.74 -6.30 -5.09
CA ASN A 647 -40.51 -4.86 -5.22
C ASN A 647 -39.02 -4.46 -5.07
N SER A 648 -38.09 -5.42 -4.98
CA SER A 648 -36.65 -5.15 -4.86
C SER A 648 -36.13 -4.35 -6.05
N ASN A 649 -35.32 -3.33 -5.78
CA ASN A 649 -34.62 -2.55 -6.80
C ASN A 649 -33.14 -2.92 -6.83
N MET A 650 -32.57 -3.07 -8.02
CA MET A 650 -31.15 -3.40 -8.20
C MET A 650 -30.23 -2.32 -7.62
N SER A 651 -30.68 -1.07 -7.57
CA SER A 651 -29.96 0.04 -6.92
C SER A 651 -29.80 -0.11 -5.41
N ASP A 652 -30.55 -1.03 -4.79
CA ASP A 652 -30.47 -1.26 -3.34
C ASP A 652 -29.45 -2.36 -2.99
N PHE A 653 -28.98 -3.13 -3.99
CA PHE A 653 -28.12 -4.28 -3.80
C PHE A 653 -26.67 -3.93 -4.11
N CYS A 654 -25.74 -4.42 -3.28
CA CYS A 654 -24.30 -4.25 -3.44
C CYS A 654 -23.56 -5.55 -3.15
N ILE A 655 -22.28 -5.59 -3.49
CA ILE A 655 -21.36 -6.62 -3.01
C ILE A 655 -21.08 -6.32 -1.54
N SER A 656 -21.32 -7.28 -0.64
CA SER A 656 -21.15 -7.08 0.81
C SER A 656 -20.20 -8.07 1.47
N GLY A 657 -19.78 -9.13 0.78
CA GLY A 657 -18.84 -10.09 1.32
C GLY A 657 -18.44 -11.16 0.31
N ILE A 658 -17.40 -11.90 0.66
CA ILE A 658 -16.92 -13.05 -0.11
C ILE A 658 -16.51 -14.17 0.85
N ASN A 659 -16.89 -15.40 0.49
CA ASN A 659 -16.50 -16.63 1.18
C ASN A 659 -15.80 -17.55 0.19
N MET A 660 -14.72 -18.22 0.59
CA MET A 660 -14.02 -19.18 -0.25
C MET A 660 -13.51 -20.36 0.58
N GLY A 661 -13.74 -21.59 0.14
CA GLY A 661 -13.11 -22.74 0.77
C GLY A 661 -13.84 -24.06 0.58
N TRP A 662 -13.53 -25.00 1.47
CA TRP A 662 -14.04 -26.36 1.45
C TRP A 662 -15.39 -26.49 2.17
N GLU A 663 -16.31 -27.22 1.53
CA GLU A 663 -17.49 -27.81 2.15
C GLU A 663 -17.51 -29.30 1.85
N VAL A 664 -17.48 -30.14 2.89
CA VAL A 664 -17.22 -31.57 2.72
C VAL A 664 -18.02 -32.40 3.73
N PRO A 665 -18.64 -33.52 3.34
CA PRO A 665 -19.29 -34.46 4.25
C PRO A 665 -18.32 -35.09 5.25
N ILE A 666 -18.80 -35.30 6.47
CA ILE A 666 -18.07 -35.94 7.55
C ILE A 666 -17.55 -37.33 7.14
N ALA A 667 -16.30 -37.66 7.46
CA ALA A 667 -15.68 -38.98 7.27
C ALA A 667 -15.51 -39.52 5.84
N HIS A 668 -15.62 -38.69 4.79
CA HIS A 668 -15.69 -39.21 3.41
C HIS A 668 -14.62 -38.68 2.44
N TYR A 669 -13.82 -37.69 2.83
CA TYR A 669 -12.97 -36.99 1.87
C TYR A 669 -11.74 -36.31 2.49
N ARG A 670 -10.64 -36.31 1.74
CA ARG A 670 -9.48 -35.45 1.95
C ARG A 670 -9.16 -34.68 0.67
N GLY A 671 -9.12 -33.37 0.73
CA GLY A 671 -8.78 -32.52 -0.41
C GLY A 671 -7.84 -31.41 -0.03
N GLU A 672 -6.94 -31.06 -0.95
CA GLU A 672 -6.05 -29.91 -0.83
C GLU A 672 -6.10 -29.10 -2.11
N ILE A 673 -6.43 -27.81 -1.97
CA ILE A 673 -6.40 -26.83 -3.05
C ILE A 673 -5.44 -25.72 -2.64
N GLN A 674 -4.73 -25.23 -3.64
CA GLN A 674 -3.84 -24.08 -3.54
C GLN A 674 -4.36 -23.00 -4.51
N VAL A 675 -4.35 -21.75 -4.06
CA VAL A 675 -4.84 -20.60 -4.84
C VAL A 675 -3.84 -19.46 -4.85
N ARG A 676 -3.91 -18.63 -5.90
CA ARG A 676 -3.19 -17.36 -6.00
C ARG A 676 -3.93 -16.32 -6.82
N ASN A 677 -3.47 -15.08 -6.74
CA ASN A 677 -3.94 -13.94 -7.52
C ASN A 677 -5.44 -13.65 -7.35
N LEU A 678 -6.01 -13.92 -6.17
CA LEU A 678 -7.45 -13.68 -5.94
C LEU A 678 -7.78 -12.19 -6.13
N GLY A 679 -8.79 -11.86 -6.93
CA GLY A 679 -9.23 -10.49 -7.17
C GLY A 679 -10.73 -10.39 -7.38
N LEU A 680 -11.33 -9.31 -6.87
CA LEU A 680 -12.73 -8.97 -7.11
C LEU A 680 -12.85 -7.46 -7.30
N LYS A 681 -12.91 -7.00 -8.55
CA LYS A 681 -12.83 -5.58 -8.89
C LYS A 681 -14.17 -5.03 -9.37
N ALA A 682 -14.61 -3.94 -8.74
CA ALA A 682 -15.73 -3.14 -9.23
C ALA A 682 -15.25 -2.23 -10.36
N VAL A 683 -15.83 -2.35 -11.55
CA VAL A 683 -15.52 -1.49 -12.69
C VAL A 683 -16.59 -0.40 -12.78
N LEU A 684 -16.16 0.86 -12.79
CA LEU A 684 -17.02 2.04 -12.83
C LEU A 684 -17.22 2.52 -14.28
N PRO A 685 -18.29 3.31 -14.56
CA PRO A 685 -18.65 3.77 -15.90
C PRO A 685 -17.65 4.70 -16.58
#